data_AF-A0A938LEK3-F1
#
_entry.id   AF-A0A938LEK3-F1
#
_cell.length_a   1.000
_cell.length_b   1.000
_cell.length_c   1.000
_cell.angle_alpha   90.00
_cell.angle_beta   90.00
_cell.angle_gamma   90.00
#
_symmetry.space_group_name_H-M   'P 1'
#
loop_
_entity.id
_entity.type
_entity.pdbx_description
1 polymer ?
#
loop_
_entity_poly.entity_id
_entity_poly.type
_entity_poly.pdbx_seq_one_letter_code
_entity_poly.pdbx_strand_id
1 'polypeptide(L)'
;MKQTIVQRILGARAMSIGVALVSMVLIAEPAGAQAPTPLAEAEQAVAATQAEQGAAEQVVAAKAAVLDAVTAAVKAAEDAAAKAKAALDATEGDAKAQAQRAFDAAQQAIAALQEAIKPVQTEKAAADEDLAKKTAAATAARRRVVAEKAWAARVAVEGAVNERGQAERTLAEKGAAAAKAAEALAAAQKVATDSAAAKTAAEPVLAEKTQAAKAAADAANAEQDAEKKKALAEAAAKGEQDRVAAEKDLADKDKAAVEGAAKLAEAKAALDAVNAEKAAAETAVNEKTAAIAASKEARAFTDAEALDGLKPITAASWDYAKARHLLFRAGFGGTPQEIQTLVAMGPYDAVDLLVEFQRQPTTQLQFSVPATQRWMAYEQRLHQAARDKMWADRQNGHRAQITALRHWWLRRIVESKRPLEEKLTLFWHDHFATGFSKLTVTTGVQEVLILHQQNEMLRRNVDKFDALLHGIVQDPAMIWYLDNHQNQKGNVNENLGREVLELFSLGEENSANYKPDGYSEKDVRDGDTRSLTGYTVDYWSGQFRFNAAQHDFGEKTLLGQTRVMGPHEAVDVILANPHTARYVAKKLYEYFANRSPDPQIVDRMAHVLRENSYEVRPLLRNLFLSEEFYNPAVMGRQIKSPVELMVGTIKILNLTNVDYGHLDAGCSTMGQTLFEPPSVAGWAEGADWINAERILNRYNYVANMVERGDVDIVANLQGTTLMNASEVVDHLIQRSLLTGVSPEKRQALIEFLGDLPPSTEWAAQKDQINARLRALLVMLMSIPEYQVG
;
A
#
# COMPACT_ATOMS: atom_id res chain seq x y z
N MET A 1 -44.04 -0.72 -8.14
CA MET A 1 -43.21 -0.02 -9.16
C MET A 1 -42.83 1.43 -8.79
N LYS A 2 -43.61 2.17 -7.98
CA LYS A 2 -43.21 3.51 -7.47
C LYS A 2 -42.37 3.52 -6.18
N GLN A 3 -42.25 2.40 -5.44
CA GLN A 3 -41.37 2.30 -4.26
C GLN A 3 -39.89 1.97 -4.62
N THR A 4 -39.64 1.35 -5.76
CA THR A 4 -38.29 0.93 -6.19
C THR A 4 -37.45 2.08 -6.74
N ILE A 5 -38.09 3.17 -7.18
CA ILE A 5 -37.40 4.37 -7.70
C ILE A 5 -37.00 5.31 -6.56
N VAL A 6 -37.79 5.37 -5.48
CA VAL A 6 -37.46 6.19 -4.29
C VAL A 6 -36.28 5.60 -3.50
N GLN A 7 -36.12 4.26 -3.45
CA GLN A 7 -34.93 3.65 -2.85
C GLN A 7 -33.64 3.79 -3.68
N ARG A 8 -33.73 3.87 -5.02
CA ARG A 8 -32.55 4.13 -5.87
C ARG A 8 -32.09 5.60 -5.82
N ILE A 9 -33.02 6.54 -5.63
CA ILE A 9 -32.69 7.97 -5.49
C ILE A 9 -32.17 8.30 -4.08
N LEU A 10 -32.60 7.58 -3.04
CA LEU A 10 -32.05 7.70 -1.68
C LEU A 10 -30.69 7.00 -1.51
N GLY A 11 -30.42 5.91 -2.25
CA GLY A 11 -29.12 5.22 -2.25
C GLY A 11 -27.98 6.04 -2.88
N ALA A 12 -28.28 6.86 -3.90
CA ALA A 12 -27.28 7.71 -4.55
C ALA A 12 -26.92 8.97 -3.73
N ARG A 13 -27.88 9.51 -2.94
CA ARG A 13 -27.61 10.63 -2.03
C ARG A 13 -26.87 10.23 -0.75
N ALA A 14 -26.96 8.97 -0.33
CA ALA A 14 -26.19 8.45 0.81
C ALA A 14 -24.67 8.31 0.49
N MET A 15 -24.30 8.03 -0.77
CA MET A 15 -22.88 7.99 -1.17
C MET A 15 -22.24 9.38 -1.26
N SER A 16 -22.98 10.42 -1.61
CA SER A 16 -22.43 11.79 -1.67
C SER A 16 -22.36 12.49 -0.31
N ILE A 17 -23.17 12.06 0.66
CA ILE A 17 -23.12 12.58 2.05
C ILE A 17 -22.14 11.77 2.91
N GLY A 18 -21.92 10.49 2.59
CA GLY A 18 -20.89 9.66 3.23
C GLY A 18 -19.45 10.11 2.94
N VAL A 19 -19.20 10.80 1.83
CA VAL A 19 -17.88 11.38 1.52
C VAL A 19 -17.65 12.73 2.23
N ALA A 20 -18.71 13.45 2.60
CA ALA A 20 -18.60 14.73 3.30
C ALA A 20 -18.48 14.59 4.83
N LEU A 21 -19.02 13.51 5.42
CA LEU A 21 -18.96 13.26 6.87
C LEU A 21 -17.78 12.38 7.33
N VAL A 22 -17.19 11.58 6.44
CA VAL A 22 -15.99 10.77 6.76
C VAL A 22 -14.71 11.60 6.69
N SER A 23 -14.70 12.73 6.00
CA SER A 23 -13.61 13.71 6.05
C SER A 23 -13.51 14.47 7.39
N MET A 24 -14.49 14.31 8.29
CA MET A 24 -14.51 14.96 9.61
C MET A 24 -14.05 14.06 10.78
N VAL A 25 -13.70 12.78 10.55
CA VAL A 25 -13.46 11.82 11.65
C VAL A 25 -12.06 11.16 11.62
N LEU A 26 -11.18 11.51 10.68
CA LEU A 26 -9.83 10.90 10.57
C LEU A 26 -8.65 11.84 10.77
N ILE A 27 -8.85 12.99 11.39
CA ILE A 27 -7.74 13.78 11.93
C ILE A 27 -8.13 14.13 13.36
N ALA A 28 -7.58 13.38 14.32
CA ALA A 28 -7.38 13.94 15.64
C ALA A 28 -6.34 15.05 15.46
N GLU A 29 -6.80 16.24 15.08
CA GLU A 29 -5.99 17.45 15.18
C GLU A 29 -5.68 17.64 16.66
N PRO A 30 -4.43 17.92 17.05
CA PRO A 30 -4.22 18.50 18.37
C PRO A 30 -5.01 19.82 18.38
N ALA A 31 -6.04 19.88 19.22
CA ALA A 31 -6.85 21.06 19.43
C ALA A 31 -5.93 22.25 19.74
N GLY A 32 -5.72 23.14 18.77
CA GLY A 32 -4.86 24.32 18.94
C GLY A 32 -4.10 24.86 17.71
N ALA A 33 -4.38 24.42 16.48
CA ALA A 33 -3.70 25.00 15.32
C ALA A 33 -4.23 26.43 15.03
N GLN A 34 -3.50 27.45 15.49
CA GLN A 34 -3.57 28.80 14.94
C GLN A 34 -3.35 28.73 13.42
N ALA A 35 -4.00 29.62 12.66
CA ALA A 35 -3.69 29.79 11.24
C ALA A 35 -2.16 29.92 11.07
N PRO A 36 -1.54 29.20 10.12
CA PRO A 36 -0.11 29.26 9.94
C PRO A 36 0.34 30.71 9.73
N THR A 37 1.50 31.02 10.28
CA THR A 37 2.17 32.31 10.07
C THR A 37 2.46 32.48 8.57
N PRO A 38 2.51 33.70 8.02
CA PRO A 38 2.78 33.88 6.60
C PRO A 38 4.10 33.19 6.19
N LEU A 39 4.09 32.41 5.10
CA LEU A 39 5.26 31.66 4.58
C LEU A 39 6.54 32.50 4.51
N ALA A 40 6.41 33.77 4.14
CA ALA A 40 7.54 34.71 4.09
C ALA A 40 8.22 34.92 5.45
N GLU A 41 7.47 34.97 6.54
CA GLU A 41 8.02 35.09 7.90
C GLU A 41 8.69 33.77 8.34
N ALA A 42 8.12 32.62 7.98
CA ALA A 42 8.72 31.32 8.26
C ALA A 42 10.04 31.12 7.48
N GLU A 43 10.10 31.53 6.21
CA GLU A 43 11.31 31.48 5.39
C GLU A 43 12.42 32.41 5.93
N GLN A 44 12.06 33.59 6.44
CA GLN A 44 13.01 34.46 7.14
C GLN A 44 13.56 33.81 8.43
N ALA A 45 12.72 33.13 9.20
CA ALA A 45 13.15 32.41 10.41
C ALA A 45 14.12 31.26 10.09
N VAL A 46 13.96 30.59 8.94
CA VAL A 46 14.92 29.58 8.46
C VAL A 46 16.28 30.19 8.20
N ALA A 47 16.34 31.32 7.48
CA ALA A 47 17.61 31.98 7.19
C ALA A 47 18.34 32.42 8.47
N ALA A 48 17.60 32.95 9.46
CA ALA A 48 18.16 33.36 10.74
C ALA A 48 18.73 32.17 11.54
N THR A 49 17.95 31.10 11.70
CA THR A 49 18.37 29.91 12.46
C THR A 49 19.50 29.14 11.78
N GLN A 50 19.55 29.11 10.44
CA GLN A 50 20.68 28.54 9.69
C GLN A 50 21.97 29.33 9.91
N ALA A 51 21.90 30.67 9.96
CA ALA A 51 23.07 31.49 10.26
C ALA A 51 23.59 31.25 11.68
N GLU A 52 22.70 31.09 12.66
CA GLU A 52 23.06 30.75 14.04
C GLU A 52 23.70 29.36 14.15
N GLN A 53 23.15 28.37 13.45
CA GLN A 53 23.73 27.03 13.35
C GLN A 53 25.15 27.08 12.77
N GLY A 54 25.34 27.74 11.62
CA GLY A 54 26.65 27.85 10.98
C GLY A 54 27.69 28.56 11.85
N ALA A 55 27.28 29.57 12.64
CA ALA A 55 28.14 30.20 13.62
C ALA A 55 28.56 29.24 14.75
N ALA A 56 27.64 28.40 15.25
CA ALA A 56 27.96 27.39 16.26
C ALA A 56 28.87 26.27 15.73
N GLU A 57 28.70 25.84 14.48
CA GLU A 57 29.59 24.87 13.82
C GLU A 57 31.04 25.38 13.79
N GLN A 58 31.23 26.66 13.50
CA GLN A 58 32.56 27.29 13.53
C GLN A 58 33.16 27.31 14.94
N VAL A 59 32.34 27.56 15.98
CA VAL A 59 32.80 27.52 17.37
C VAL A 59 33.23 26.10 17.75
N VAL A 60 32.42 25.08 17.44
CA VAL A 60 32.76 23.68 17.69
C VAL A 60 34.05 23.29 16.96
N ALA A 61 34.18 23.65 15.68
CA ALA A 61 35.39 23.39 14.91
C ALA A 61 36.64 24.06 15.53
N ALA A 62 36.52 25.31 15.99
CA ALA A 62 37.61 26.01 16.67
C ALA A 62 37.99 25.33 18.00
N LYS A 63 37.00 24.90 18.81
CA LYS A 63 37.25 24.19 20.07
C LYS A 63 37.86 22.81 19.84
N ALA A 64 37.42 22.09 18.81
CA ALA A 64 38.01 20.82 18.39
C ALA A 64 39.48 21.00 18.00
N ALA A 65 39.81 22.01 17.19
CA ALA A 65 41.19 22.29 16.80
C ALA A 65 42.11 22.62 18.00
N VAL A 66 41.59 23.36 19.00
CA VAL A 66 42.33 23.62 20.26
C VAL A 66 42.54 22.32 21.04
N LEU A 67 41.49 21.49 21.17
CA LEU A 67 41.59 20.20 21.85
C LEU A 67 42.60 19.26 21.17
N ASP A 68 42.61 19.21 19.84
CA ASP A 68 43.56 18.43 19.05
C ASP A 68 44.99 18.94 19.25
N ALA A 69 45.20 20.26 19.26
CA ALA A 69 46.51 20.87 19.50
C ALA A 69 47.04 20.57 20.91
N VAL A 70 46.19 20.66 21.94
CA VAL A 70 46.57 20.32 23.32
C VAL A 70 46.84 18.82 23.45
N THR A 71 46.03 17.97 22.82
CA THR A 71 46.24 16.51 22.80
C THR A 71 47.56 16.14 22.12
N ALA A 72 47.88 16.80 21.01
CA ALA A 72 49.17 16.63 20.32
C ALA A 72 50.35 17.11 21.20
N ALA A 73 50.18 18.21 21.94
CA ALA A 73 51.19 18.68 22.88
C ALA A 73 51.42 17.71 24.06
N VAL A 74 50.35 17.12 24.61
CA VAL A 74 50.44 16.07 25.63
C VAL A 74 51.25 14.88 25.08
N LYS A 75 50.90 14.39 23.88
CA LYS A 75 51.63 13.29 23.24
C LYS A 75 53.11 13.61 23.00
N ALA A 76 53.42 14.83 22.55
CA ALA A 76 54.80 15.26 22.36
C ALA A 76 55.58 15.33 23.69
N ALA A 77 54.92 15.74 24.79
CA ALA A 77 55.51 15.75 26.13
C ALA A 77 55.72 14.32 26.66
N GLU A 78 54.81 13.39 26.40
CA GLU A 78 54.96 11.96 26.69
C GLU A 78 56.14 11.34 25.94
N ASP A 79 56.28 11.62 24.64
CA ASP A 79 57.42 11.18 23.83
C ASP A 79 58.76 11.76 24.34
N ALA A 80 58.76 13.04 24.76
CA ALA A 80 59.92 13.70 25.36
C ALA A 80 60.28 13.08 26.73
N ALA A 81 59.30 12.78 27.56
CA ALA A 81 59.49 12.10 28.84
C ALA A 81 60.06 10.69 28.64
N ALA A 82 59.59 9.95 27.64
CA ALA A 82 60.14 8.64 27.29
C ALA A 82 61.61 8.71 26.87
N LYS A 83 61.99 9.70 26.05
CA LYS A 83 63.39 9.96 25.67
C LYS A 83 64.25 10.37 26.86
N ALA A 84 63.76 11.27 27.71
CA ALA A 84 64.47 11.71 28.91
C ALA A 84 64.67 10.55 29.90
N LYS A 85 63.68 9.65 30.00
CA LYS A 85 63.78 8.43 30.80
C LYS A 85 64.87 7.48 30.29
N ALA A 86 64.89 7.23 28.97
CA ALA A 86 65.93 6.42 28.35
C ALA A 86 67.34 7.02 28.54
N ALA A 87 67.48 8.34 28.45
CA ALA A 87 68.75 9.03 28.69
C ALA A 87 69.20 8.95 30.17
N LEU A 88 68.27 9.12 31.11
CA LEU A 88 68.49 8.97 32.54
C LEU A 88 68.96 7.55 32.91
N ASP A 89 68.37 6.53 32.31
CA ASP A 89 68.74 5.13 32.53
C ASP A 89 70.13 4.81 31.96
N ALA A 90 70.64 5.62 31.02
CA ALA A 90 71.94 5.45 30.35
C ALA A 90 73.08 6.35 30.89
N THR A 91 72.84 7.27 31.83
CA THR A 91 73.86 8.21 32.37
C THR A 91 74.25 7.92 33.82
N GLU A 92 75.53 8.09 34.14
CA GLU A 92 76.12 7.91 35.47
C GLU A 92 76.90 9.18 35.93
N GLY A 93 77.15 9.31 37.24
CA GLY A 93 77.88 10.45 37.82
C GLY A 93 77.11 11.78 37.76
N ASP A 94 77.82 12.91 37.68
CA ASP A 94 77.24 14.26 37.72
C ASP A 94 76.22 14.54 36.58
N ALA A 95 76.33 13.82 35.44
CA ALA A 95 75.41 13.92 34.31
C ALA A 95 74.02 13.30 34.61
N LYS A 96 73.93 12.33 35.53
CA LYS A 96 72.67 11.67 35.89
C LYS A 96 71.69 12.62 36.57
N ALA A 97 72.20 13.54 37.39
CA ALA A 97 71.38 14.57 38.03
C ALA A 97 70.74 15.53 37.01
N GLN A 98 71.43 15.80 35.90
CA GLN A 98 70.91 16.63 34.82
C GLN A 98 69.82 15.89 34.01
N ALA A 99 70.02 14.60 33.72
CA ALA A 99 69.01 13.78 33.06
C ALA A 99 67.75 13.58 33.92
N GLN A 100 67.90 13.43 35.23
CA GLN A 100 66.78 13.33 36.18
C GLN A 100 65.94 14.61 36.17
N ARG A 101 66.58 15.78 36.23
CA ARG A 101 65.88 17.08 36.14
C ARG A 101 65.10 17.22 34.83
N ALA A 102 65.65 16.74 33.72
CA ALA A 102 64.95 16.77 32.42
C ALA A 102 63.72 15.84 32.39
N PHE A 103 63.82 14.65 32.99
CA PHE A 103 62.68 13.74 33.12
C PHE A 103 61.58 14.31 34.04
N ASP A 104 61.97 14.86 35.20
CA ASP A 104 61.03 15.48 36.14
C ASP A 104 60.32 16.69 35.53
N ALA A 105 61.05 17.52 34.76
CA ALA A 105 60.46 18.65 34.04
C ALA A 105 59.46 18.20 32.96
N ALA A 106 59.73 17.10 32.25
CA ALA A 106 58.81 16.55 31.26
C ALA A 106 57.53 15.98 31.93
N GLN A 107 57.66 15.29 33.07
CA GLN A 107 56.52 14.81 33.85
C GLN A 107 55.66 15.96 34.40
N GLN A 108 56.29 17.04 34.88
CA GLN A 108 55.58 18.25 35.29
C GLN A 108 54.84 18.91 34.14
N ALA A 109 55.44 18.95 32.94
CA ALA A 109 54.79 19.47 31.74
C ALA A 109 53.57 18.63 31.32
N ILE A 110 53.65 17.30 31.39
CA ILE A 110 52.51 16.40 31.14
C ILE A 110 51.37 16.70 32.13
N ALA A 111 51.67 16.76 33.43
CA ALA A 111 50.66 17.05 34.44
C ALA A 111 50.00 18.42 34.23
N ALA A 112 50.78 19.45 33.89
CA ALA A 112 50.26 20.78 33.59
C ALA A 112 49.34 20.80 32.35
N LEU A 113 49.72 20.07 31.28
CA LEU A 113 48.91 19.95 30.07
C LEU A 113 47.63 19.12 30.29
N GLN A 114 47.72 18.07 31.12
CA GLN A 114 46.55 17.27 31.51
C GLN A 114 45.56 18.03 32.41
N GLU A 115 46.02 18.99 33.21
CA GLU A 115 45.10 19.92 33.90
C GLU A 115 44.54 20.97 32.93
N ALA A 116 45.35 21.47 31.99
CA ALA A 116 44.92 22.45 30.99
C ALA A 116 43.89 21.89 29.98
N ILE A 117 43.89 20.58 29.71
CA ILE A 117 42.94 19.96 28.76
C ILE A 117 41.51 19.91 29.31
N LYS A 118 41.33 19.80 30.63
CA LYS A 118 40.01 19.67 31.27
C LYS A 118 39.06 20.83 30.93
N PRO A 119 39.42 22.11 31.12
CA PRO A 119 38.54 23.22 30.75
C PRO A 119 38.25 23.25 29.24
N VAL A 120 39.21 22.88 28.39
CA VAL A 120 39.00 22.80 26.93
C VAL A 120 37.97 21.73 26.57
N GLN A 121 38.01 20.56 27.23
CA GLN A 121 37.02 19.50 27.06
C GLN A 121 35.63 19.95 27.50
N THR A 122 35.51 20.64 28.64
CA THR A 122 34.24 21.19 29.12
C THR A 122 33.68 22.25 28.18
N GLU A 123 34.51 23.18 27.70
CA GLU A 123 34.10 24.21 26.73
C GLU A 123 33.68 23.59 25.38
N LYS A 124 34.36 22.53 24.94
CA LYS A 124 33.96 21.79 23.73
C LYS A 124 32.60 21.11 23.94
N ALA A 125 32.39 20.42 25.06
CA ALA A 125 31.12 19.77 25.35
C ALA A 125 29.95 20.77 25.41
N ALA A 126 30.16 21.95 26.01
CA ALA A 126 29.16 23.02 26.01
C ALA A 126 28.89 23.58 24.60
N ALA A 127 29.92 23.71 23.75
CA ALA A 127 29.76 24.11 22.36
C ALA A 127 29.02 23.05 21.53
N ASP A 128 29.29 21.76 21.75
CA ASP A 128 28.56 20.65 21.13
C ASP A 128 27.08 20.67 21.53
N GLU A 129 26.76 20.96 22.81
CA GLU A 129 25.39 21.12 23.29
C GLU A 129 24.68 22.33 22.65
N ASP A 130 25.35 23.48 22.54
CA ASP A 130 24.81 24.67 21.87
C ASP A 130 24.57 24.42 20.37
N LEU A 131 25.51 23.76 19.70
CA LEU A 131 25.35 23.33 18.31
C LEU A 131 24.14 22.39 18.16
N ALA A 132 23.97 21.43 19.07
CA ALA A 132 22.82 20.53 19.05
C ALA A 132 21.50 21.30 19.19
N LYS A 133 21.41 22.27 20.12
CA LYS A 133 20.23 23.13 20.30
C LYS A 133 19.92 23.96 19.05
N LYS A 134 20.94 24.58 18.46
CA LYS A 134 20.78 25.41 17.24
C LYS A 134 20.45 24.58 16.02
N THR A 135 21.02 23.39 15.89
CA THR A 135 20.65 22.42 14.84
C THR A 135 19.19 22.01 14.99
N ALA A 136 18.74 21.74 16.21
CA ALA A 136 17.34 21.44 16.49
C ALA A 136 16.41 22.62 16.14
N ALA A 137 16.78 23.85 16.49
CA ALA A 137 16.03 25.06 16.15
C ALA A 137 15.96 25.32 14.64
N ALA A 138 17.08 25.20 13.92
CA ALA A 138 17.14 25.31 12.47
C ALA A 138 16.31 24.22 11.78
N THR A 139 16.33 23.00 12.31
CA THR A 139 15.49 21.89 11.84
C THR A 139 14.00 22.20 12.05
N ALA A 140 13.62 22.68 13.23
CA ALA A 140 12.25 23.07 13.54
C ALA A 140 11.74 24.20 12.63
N ALA A 141 12.57 25.22 12.36
CA ALA A 141 12.24 26.31 11.45
C ALA A 141 12.03 25.80 10.01
N ARG A 142 12.92 24.92 9.51
CA ARG A 142 12.76 24.31 8.18
C ARG A 142 11.47 23.51 8.10
N ARG A 143 11.21 22.65 9.08
CA ARG A 143 9.98 21.84 9.13
C ARG A 143 8.72 22.69 9.11
N ARG A 144 8.73 23.85 9.77
CA ARG A 144 7.61 24.79 9.71
C ARG A 144 7.34 25.28 8.29
N VAL A 145 8.37 25.75 7.59
CA VAL A 145 8.24 26.17 6.19
C VAL A 145 7.69 25.04 5.33
N VAL A 146 8.21 23.82 5.49
CA VAL A 146 7.71 22.72 4.66
C VAL A 146 6.30 22.28 5.07
N ALA A 147 5.93 22.36 6.35
CA ALA A 147 4.55 22.12 6.79
C ALA A 147 3.57 23.14 6.17
N GLU A 148 3.95 24.41 6.08
CA GLU A 148 3.15 25.44 5.42
C GLU A 148 3.03 25.19 3.91
N LYS A 149 4.12 24.79 3.24
CA LYS A 149 4.10 24.38 1.82
C LYS A 149 3.24 23.14 1.60
N ALA A 150 3.35 22.13 2.47
CA ALA A 150 2.58 20.90 2.41
C ALA A 150 1.07 21.19 2.62
N TRP A 151 0.74 22.08 3.55
CA TRP A 151 -0.62 22.56 3.73
C TRP A 151 -1.15 23.27 2.47
N ALA A 152 -0.38 24.20 1.91
CA ALA A 152 -0.76 24.88 0.67
C ALA A 152 -0.96 23.90 -0.50
N ALA A 153 -0.10 22.88 -0.62
CA ALA A 153 -0.23 21.84 -1.63
C ALA A 153 -1.50 21.00 -1.44
N ARG A 154 -1.90 20.69 -0.21
CA ARG A 154 -3.19 20.01 0.08
C ARG A 154 -4.38 20.86 -0.35
N VAL A 155 -4.38 22.14 0.02
CA VAL A 155 -5.44 23.09 -0.39
C VAL A 155 -5.51 23.21 -1.91
N ALA A 156 -4.38 23.20 -2.60
CA ALA A 156 -4.34 23.22 -4.06
C ALA A 156 -4.98 21.96 -4.69
N VAL A 157 -4.70 20.77 -4.14
CA VAL A 157 -5.34 19.52 -4.59
C VAL A 157 -6.86 19.59 -4.37
N GLU A 158 -7.33 20.04 -3.20
CA GLU A 158 -8.76 20.19 -2.91
C GLU A 158 -9.44 21.19 -3.86
N GLY A 159 -8.79 22.33 -4.12
CA GLY A 159 -9.26 23.32 -5.09
C GLY A 159 -9.41 22.71 -6.49
N ALA A 160 -8.39 21.99 -6.96
CA ALA A 160 -8.42 21.33 -8.27
C ALA A 160 -9.52 20.25 -8.38
N VAL A 161 -9.75 19.48 -7.31
CA VAL A 161 -10.84 18.49 -7.22
C VAL A 161 -12.21 19.18 -7.31
N ASN A 162 -12.39 20.30 -6.61
CA ASN A 162 -13.63 21.08 -6.67
C ASN A 162 -13.89 21.63 -8.09
N GLU A 163 -12.86 22.17 -8.75
CA GLU A 163 -12.96 22.66 -10.13
C GLU A 163 -13.33 21.54 -11.11
N ARG A 164 -12.72 20.35 -10.98
CA ARG A 164 -13.10 19.18 -11.78
C ARG A 164 -14.57 18.81 -11.54
N GLY A 165 -15.02 18.81 -10.29
CA GLY A 165 -16.42 18.52 -9.96
C GLY A 165 -17.41 19.50 -10.62
N GLN A 166 -17.03 20.76 -10.79
CA GLN A 166 -17.82 21.74 -11.54
C GLN A 166 -17.82 21.44 -13.05
N ALA A 167 -16.66 21.08 -13.61
CA ALA A 167 -16.54 20.69 -15.01
C ALA A 167 -17.37 19.43 -15.33
N GLU A 168 -17.37 18.43 -14.45
CA GLU A 168 -18.17 17.20 -14.60
C GLU A 168 -19.68 17.47 -14.57
N ARG A 169 -20.14 18.40 -13.72
CA ARG A 169 -21.55 18.84 -13.73
C ARG A 169 -21.90 19.50 -15.05
N THR A 170 -21.03 20.37 -15.56
CA THR A 170 -21.21 21.02 -16.86
C THR A 170 -21.29 19.96 -17.97
N LEU A 171 -20.39 18.98 -17.97
CA LEU A 171 -20.41 17.88 -18.94
C LEU A 171 -21.72 17.08 -18.86
N ALA A 172 -22.20 16.77 -17.66
CA ALA A 172 -23.47 16.08 -17.48
C ALA A 172 -24.66 16.89 -18.01
N GLU A 173 -24.69 18.20 -17.77
CA GLU A 173 -25.70 19.12 -18.31
C GLU A 173 -25.67 19.16 -19.84
N LYS A 174 -24.49 19.29 -20.46
CA LYS A 174 -24.34 19.28 -21.92
C LYS A 174 -24.68 17.91 -22.53
N GLY A 175 -24.34 16.82 -21.85
CA GLY A 175 -24.74 15.46 -22.25
C GLY A 175 -26.26 15.28 -22.26
N ALA A 176 -26.96 15.78 -21.23
CA ALA A 176 -28.42 15.75 -21.19
C ALA A 176 -29.06 16.64 -22.29
N ALA A 177 -28.48 17.82 -22.54
CA ALA A 177 -28.93 18.69 -23.64
C ALA A 177 -28.74 18.02 -25.01
N ALA A 178 -27.61 17.33 -25.24
CA ALA A 178 -27.32 16.61 -26.48
C ALA A 178 -28.32 15.48 -26.71
N ALA A 179 -28.66 14.72 -25.66
CA ALA A 179 -29.68 13.67 -25.73
C ALA A 179 -31.04 14.24 -26.14
N LYS A 180 -31.45 15.38 -25.55
CA LYS A 180 -32.72 16.05 -25.89
C LYS A 180 -32.71 16.61 -27.32
N ALA A 181 -31.59 17.16 -27.78
CA ALA A 181 -31.45 17.63 -29.16
C ALA A 181 -31.51 16.47 -30.17
N ALA A 182 -30.96 15.31 -29.83
CA ALA A 182 -31.04 14.11 -30.66
C ALA A 182 -32.48 13.57 -30.77
N GLU A 183 -33.25 13.60 -29.69
CA GLU A 183 -34.69 13.29 -29.72
C GLU A 183 -35.47 14.27 -30.61
N ALA A 184 -35.18 15.58 -30.52
CA ALA A 184 -35.80 16.60 -31.36
C ALA A 184 -35.46 16.40 -32.84
N LEU A 185 -34.22 16.04 -33.15
CA LEU A 185 -33.80 15.70 -34.52
C LEU A 185 -34.57 14.49 -35.06
N ALA A 186 -34.72 13.43 -34.26
CA ALA A 186 -35.47 12.24 -34.65
C ALA A 186 -36.96 12.57 -34.91
N ALA A 187 -37.56 13.42 -34.07
CA ALA A 187 -38.92 13.90 -34.27
C ALA A 187 -39.05 14.76 -35.55
N ALA A 188 -38.13 15.69 -35.78
CA ALA A 188 -38.11 16.52 -36.98
C ALA A 188 -37.91 15.68 -38.26
N GLN A 189 -37.09 14.64 -38.20
CA GLN A 189 -36.86 13.73 -39.32
C GLN A 189 -38.11 12.92 -39.66
N LYS A 190 -38.86 12.47 -38.65
CA LYS A 190 -40.17 11.84 -38.87
C LYS A 190 -41.14 12.81 -39.58
N VAL A 191 -41.28 14.04 -39.07
CA VAL A 191 -42.16 15.05 -39.67
C VAL A 191 -41.76 15.37 -41.12
N ALA A 192 -40.46 15.53 -41.40
CA ALA A 192 -39.96 15.76 -42.75
C ALA A 192 -40.24 14.58 -43.69
N THR A 193 -40.10 13.35 -43.20
CA THR A 193 -40.37 12.12 -43.98
C THR A 193 -41.87 11.97 -44.27
N ASP A 194 -42.72 12.15 -43.26
CA ASP A 194 -44.18 12.03 -43.38
C ASP A 194 -44.75 13.09 -44.33
N SER A 195 -44.28 14.34 -44.22
CA SER A 195 -44.71 15.44 -45.11
C SER A 195 -44.23 15.28 -46.55
N ALA A 196 -42.99 14.80 -46.76
CA ALA A 196 -42.49 14.46 -48.08
C ALA A 196 -43.31 13.32 -48.72
N ALA A 197 -43.60 12.26 -47.96
CA ALA A 197 -44.43 11.15 -48.43
C ALA A 197 -45.85 11.60 -48.77
N ALA A 198 -46.46 12.48 -47.96
CA ALA A 198 -47.77 13.04 -48.21
C ALA A 198 -47.81 13.88 -49.50
N LYS A 199 -46.77 14.68 -49.76
CA LYS A 199 -46.60 15.40 -51.03
C LYS A 199 -46.52 14.44 -52.21
N THR A 200 -45.62 13.44 -52.16
CA THR A 200 -45.46 12.45 -53.22
C THR A 200 -46.77 11.69 -53.51
N ALA A 201 -47.58 11.41 -52.48
CA ALA A 201 -48.87 10.76 -52.66
C ALA A 201 -49.95 11.64 -53.30
N ALA A 202 -49.83 12.98 -53.21
CA ALA A 202 -50.81 13.92 -53.78
C ALA A 202 -50.58 14.21 -55.27
N GLU A 203 -49.34 14.05 -55.76
CA GLU A 203 -48.97 14.24 -57.18
C GLU A 203 -49.82 13.37 -58.14
N PRO A 204 -49.97 12.04 -57.96
CA PRO A 204 -50.80 11.23 -58.85
C PRO A 204 -52.30 11.55 -58.73
N VAL A 205 -52.77 12.00 -57.56
CA VAL A 205 -54.18 12.40 -57.36
C VAL A 205 -54.52 13.65 -58.18
N LEU A 206 -53.65 14.66 -58.17
CA LEU A 206 -53.81 15.84 -59.01
C LEU A 206 -53.79 15.47 -60.51
N ALA A 207 -52.90 14.56 -60.92
CA ALA A 207 -52.82 14.08 -62.29
C ALA A 207 -54.13 13.39 -62.73
N GLU A 208 -54.68 12.50 -61.90
CA GLU A 208 -55.96 11.83 -62.13
C GLU A 208 -57.11 12.83 -62.24
N LYS A 209 -57.24 13.76 -61.27
CA LYS A 209 -58.30 14.78 -61.27
C LYS A 209 -58.21 15.73 -62.47
N THR A 210 -56.99 16.08 -62.89
CA THR A 210 -56.75 16.89 -64.09
C THR A 210 -57.21 16.17 -65.36
N GLN A 211 -56.90 14.87 -65.49
CA GLN A 211 -57.31 14.06 -66.62
C GLN A 211 -58.83 13.86 -66.66
N ALA A 212 -59.46 13.61 -65.50
CA ALA A 212 -60.91 13.46 -65.38
C ALA A 212 -61.68 14.75 -65.69
N ALA A 213 -61.20 15.91 -65.20
CA ALA A 213 -61.80 17.21 -65.50
C ALA A 213 -61.74 17.52 -67.01
N LYS A 214 -60.59 17.25 -67.64
CA LYS A 214 -60.42 17.39 -69.10
C LYS A 214 -61.36 16.48 -69.88
N ALA A 215 -61.43 15.20 -69.53
CA ALA A 215 -62.31 14.24 -70.19
C ALA A 215 -63.79 14.61 -70.05
N ALA A 216 -64.22 15.11 -68.89
CA ALA A 216 -65.58 15.59 -68.67
C ALA A 216 -65.91 16.84 -69.50
N ALA A 217 -64.97 17.79 -69.59
CA ALA A 217 -65.12 18.98 -70.44
C ALA A 217 -65.18 18.64 -71.94
N ASP A 218 -64.31 17.74 -72.39
CA ASP A 218 -64.30 17.24 -73.78
C ASP A 218 -65.62 16.53 -74.12
N ALA A 219 -66.14 15.69 -73.20
CA ALA A 219 -67.44 15.02 -73.37
C ALA A 219 -68.63 16.00 -73.40
N ALA A 220 -68.65 17.02 -72.55
CA ALA A 220 -69.69 18.06 -72.55
C ALA A 220 -69.67 18.89 -73.86
N ASN A 221 -68.49 19.16 -74.40
CA ASN A 221 -68.33 19.90 -75.65
C ASN A 221 -68.78 19.10 -76.89
N ALA A 222 -68.61 17.77 -76.87
CA ALA A 222 -68.99 16.87 -77.95
C ALA A 222 -70.48 16.50 -78.00
N GLU A 223 -71.22 16.68 -76.90
CA GLU A 223 -72.65 16.31 -76.80
C GLU A 223 -73.57 17.30 -77.54
N GLN A 224 -74.55 16.76 -78.27
CA GLN A 224 -75.49 17.50 -79.10
C GLN A 224 -76.91 17.57 -78.50
N ASP A 225 -77.26 16.65 -77.60
CA ASP A 225 -78.53 16.68 -76.86
C ASP A 225 -78.50 17.70 -75.72
N ALA A 226 -79.46 18.65 -75.70
CA ALA A 226 -79.42 19.81 -74.81
C ALA A 226 -79.55 19.47 -73.31
N GLU A 227 -80.34 18.44 -72.95
CA GLU A 227 -80.50 18.00 -71.56
C GLU A 227 -79.24 17.26 -71.08
N LYS A 228 -78.70 16.35 -71.90
CA LYS A 228 -77.45 15.64 -71.58
C LYS A 228 -76.24 16.56 -71.54
N LYS A 229 -76.16 17.54 -72.44
CA LYS A 229 -75.09 18.55 -72.47
C LYS A 229 -75.07 19.38 -71.19
N LYS A 230 -76.23 19.77 -70.67
CA LYS A 230 -76.33 20.49 -69.39
C LYS A 230 -75.81 19.64 -68.23
N ALA A 231 -76.22 18.38 -68.14
CA ALA A 231 -75.74 17.47 -67.10
C ALA A 231 -74.23 17.20 -67.19
N LEU A 232 -73.68 17.04 -68.40
CA LEU A 232 -72.24 16.88 -68.63
C LEU A 232 -71.45 18.16 -68.33
N ALA A 233 -72.01 19.35 -68.61
CA ALA A 233 -71.40 20.63 -68.26
C ALA A 233 -71.36 20.86 -66.74
N GLU A 234 -72.41 20.47 -66.02
CA GLU A 234 -72.43 20.47 -64.55
C GLU A 234 -71.40 19.48 -63.97
N ALA A 235 -71.26 18.30 -64.58
CA ALA A 235 -70.21 17.33 -64.23
C ALA A 235 -68.80 17.84 -64.52
N ALA A 236 -68.59 18.55 -65.63
CA ALA A 236 -67.32 19.18 -65.98
C ALA A 236 -66.96 20.31 -65.00
N ALA A 237 -67.93 21.15 -64.60
CA ALA A 237 -67.73 22.18 -63.60
C ALA A 237 -67.36 21.59 -62.22
N LYS A 238 -67.99 20.47 -61.84
CA LYS A 238 -67.63 19.73 -60.62
C LYS A 238 -66.23 19.11 -60.72
N GLY A 239 -65.88 18.52 -61.86
CA GLY A 239 -64.54 17.97 -62.10
C GLY A 239 -63.44 19.04 -62.02
N GLU A 240 -63.71 20.24 -62.52
CA GLU A 240 -62.79 21.38 -62.40
C GLU A 240 -62.66 21.88 -60.95
N GLN A 241 -63.76 21.91 -60.19
CA GLN A 241 -63.70 22.20 -58.74
C GLN A 241 -62.85 21.16 -57.99
N ASP A 242 -63.02 19.86 -58.30
CA ASP A 242 -62.23 18.78 -57.71
C ASP A 242 -60.74 18.89 -58.08
N ARG A 243 -60.43 19.33 -59.31
CA ARG A 243 -59.05 19.60 -59.76
C ARG A 243 -58.42 20.74 -58.97
N VAL A 244 -59.10 21.88 -58.86
CA VAL A 244 -58.62 23.04 -58.10
C VAL A 244 -58.44 22.70 -56.61
N ALA A 245 -59.32 21.88 -56.05
CA ALA A 245 -59.18 21.39 -54.68
C ALA A 245 -57.93 20.50 -54.52
N ALA A 246 -57.67 19.59 -55.46
CA ALA A 246 -56.46 18.75 -55.46
C ALA A 246 -55.17 19.57 -55.67
N GLU A 247 -55.22 20.62 -56.48
CA GLU A 247 -54.09 21.54 -56.71
C GLU A 247 -53.75 22.30 -55.43
N LYS A 248 -54.76 22.79 -54.71
CA LYS A 248 -54.58 23.42 -53.40
C LYS A 248 -54.03 22.44 -52.36
N ASP A 249 -54.54 21.22 -52.30
CA ASP A 249 -54.05 20.18 -51.38
C ASP A 249 -52.58 19.84 -51.66
N LEU A 250 -52.16 19.72 -52.92
CA LEU A 250 -50.76 19.52 -53.28
C LEU A 250 -49.88 20.72 -52.85
N ALA A 251 -50.35 21.96 -53.05
CA ALA A 251 -49.62 23.15 -52.63
C ALA A 251 -49.46 23.24 -51.10
N ASP A 252 -50.50 22.92 -50.34
CA ASP A 252 -50.47 22.88 -48.87
C ASP A 252 -49.49 21.78 -48.38
N LYS A 253 -49.47 20.62 -49.02
CA LYS A 253 -48.53 19.52 -48.72
C LYS A 253 -47.09 19.84 -49.12
N ASP A 254 -46.87 20.53 -50.24
CA ASP A 254 -45.54 20.99 -50.66
C ASP A 254 -44.97 21.99 -49.67
N LYS A 255 -45.79 22.96 -49.25
CA LYS A 255 -45.42 23.89 -48.17
C LYS A 255 -45.06 23.15 -46.88
N ALA A 256 -45.86 22.17 -46.46
CA ALA A 256 -45.57 21.36 -45.28
C ALA A 256 -44.25 20.57 -45.41
N ALA A 257 -43.93 20.06 -46.60
CA ALA A 257 -42.66 19.36 -46.87
C ALA A 257 -41.45 20.31 -46.78
N VAL A 258 -41.55 21.52 -47.32
CA VAL A 258 -40.50 22.55 -47.20
C VAL A 258 -40.29 22.96 -45.73
N GLU A 259 -41.37 23.21 -44.99
CA GLU A 259 -41.31 23.52 -43.56
C GLU A 259 -40.72 22.35 -42.74
N GLY A 260 -41.08 21.11 -43.08
CA GLY A 260 -40.52 19.90 -42.47
C GLY A 260 -39.02 19.78 -42.69
N ALA A 261 -38.55 19.99 -43.92
CA ALA A 261 -37.13 19.98 -44.26
C ALA A 261 -36.34 21.11 -43.54
N ALA A 262 -36.92 22.30 -43.42
CA ALA A 262 -36.31 23.41 -42.68
C ALA A 262 -36.16 23.10 -41.18
N LYS A 263 -37.21 22.55 -40.54
CA LYS A 263 -37.17 22.11 -39.14
C LYS A 263 -36.15 21.00 -38.89
N LEU A 264 -35.99 20.08 -39.85
CA LEU A 264 -34.96 19.05 -39.78
C LEU A 264 -33.56 19.66 -39.83
N ALA A 265 -33.31 20.62 -40.71
CA ALA A 265 -32.04 21.32 -40.79
C ALA A 265 -31.73 22.12 -39.51
N GLU A 266 -32.73 22.81 -38.95
CA GLU A 266 -32.60 23.53 -37.68
C GLU A 266 -32.29 22.59 -36.51
N ALA A 267 -33.02 21.48 -36.39
CA ALA A 267 -32.78 20.48 -35.35
C ALA A 267 -31.39 19.85 -35.47
N LYS A 268 -30.89 19.66 -36.70
CA LYS A 268 -29.52 19.17 -36.95
C LYS A 268 -28.48 20.19 -36.49
N ALA A 269 -28.62 21.45 -36.89
CA ALA A 269 -27.71 22.51 -36.45
C ALA A 269 -27.70 22.68 -34.93
N ALA A 270 -28.87 22.56 -34.27
CA ALA A 270 -28.97 22.60 -32.82
C ALA A 270 -28.25 21.43 -32.14
N LEU A 271 -28.39 20.21 -32.67
CA LEU A 271 -27.65 19.05 -32.17
C LEU A 271 -26.14 19.22 -32.35
N ASP A 272 -25.69 19.69 -33.51
CA ASP A 272 -24.28 19.93 -33.80
C ASP A 272 -23.68 20.97 -32.83
N ALA A 273 -24.40 22.06 -32.56
CA ALA A 273 -23.98 23.08 -31.60
C ALA A 273 -23.84 22.52 -30.17
N VAL A 274 -24.83 21.76 -29.69
CA VAL A 274 -24.80 21.18 -28.34
C VAL A 274 -23.72 20.11 -28.22
N ASN A 275 -23.47 19.33 -29.28
CA ASN A 275 -22.36 18.37 -29.31
C ASN A 275 -21.00 19.06 -29.24
N ALA A 276 -20.83 20.22 -29.90
CA ALA A 276 -19.62 21.01 -29.78
C ALA A 276 -19.41 21.53 -28.33
N GLU A 277 -20.47 22.00 -27.67
CA GLU A 277 -20.41 22.40 -26.25
C GLU A 277 -20.08 21.22 -25.33
N LYS A 278 -20.64 20.03 -25.61
CA LYS A 278 -20.33 18.80 -24.88
C LYS A 278 -18.86 18.44 -25.03
N ALA A 279 -18.33 18.46 -26.25
CA ALA A 279 -16.91 18.17 -26.52
C ALA A 279 -15.98 19.16 -25.77
N ALA A 280 -16.32 20.46 -25.75
CA ALA A 280 -15.57 21.44 -24.97
C ALA A 280 -15.63 21.15 -23.45
N ALA A 281 -16.78 20.71 -22.92
CA ALA A 281 -16.90 20.30 -21.53
C ALA A 281 -16.09 19.01 -21.23
N GLU A 282 -16.02 18.06 -22.16
CA GLU A 282 -15.15 16.88 -22.05
C GLU A 282 -13.67 17.29 -22.00
N THR A 283 -13.23 18.21 -22.86
CA THR A 283 -11.88 18.79 -22.81
C THR A 283 -11.59 19.45 -21.46
N ALA A 284 -12.52 20.26 -20.93
CA ALA A 284 -12.36 20.90 -19.62
C ALA A 284 -12.21 19.88 -18.48
N VAL A 285 -12.99 18.79 -18.48
CA VAL A 285 -12.83 17.70 -17.50
C VAL A 285 -11.45 17.06 -17.60
N ASN A 286 -10.94 16.83 -18.81
CA ASN A 286 -9.61 16.26 -19.02
C ASN A 286 -8.49 17.19 -18.52
N GLU A 287 -8.58 18.49 -18.81
CA GLU A 287 -7.64 19.50 -18.32
C GLU A 287 -7.62 19.57 -16.79
N LYS A 288 -8.80 19.57 -16.14
CA LYS A 288 -8.88 19.57 -14.68
C LYS A 288 -8.40 18.27 -14.06
N THR A 289 -8.59 17.14 -14.74
CA THR A 289 -8.03 15.85 -14.30
C THR A 289 -6.50 15.87 -14.35
N ALA A 290 -5.90 16.43 -15.41
CA ALA A 290 -4.45 16.61 -15.51
C ALA A 290 -3.91 17.57 -14.44
N ALA A 291 -4.63 18.67 -14.15
CA ALA A 291 -4.25 19.62 -13.09
C ALA A 291 -4.26 18.98 -11.69
N ILE A 292 -5.22 18.10 -11.41
CA ILE A 292 -5.24 17.31 -10.16
C ILE A 292 -4.01 16.41 -10.07
N ALA A 293 -3.67 15.69 -11.15
CA ALA A 293 -2.51 14.81 -11.17
C ALA A 293 -1.20 15.59 -10.90
N ALA A 294 -1.01 16.73 -11.56
CA ALA A 294 0.14 17.61 -11.33
C ALA A 294 0.19 18.17 -9.89
N SER A 295 -0.97 18.51 -9.31
CA SER A 295 -1.05 18.99 -7.93
C SER A 295 -0.72 17.89 -6.92
N LYS A 296 -1.13 16.64 -7.17
CA LYS A 296 -0.78 15.48 -6.36
C LYS A 296 0.71 15.18 -6.43
N GLU A 297 1.31 15.30 -7.61
CA GLU A 297 2.77 15.18 -7.79
C GLU A 297 3.51 16.23 -6.98
N ALA A 298 3.18 17.51 -7.16
CA ALA A 298 3.78 18.61 -6.39
C ALA A 298 3.65 18.40 -4.88
N ARG A 299 2.48 17.94 -4.41
CA ARG A 299 2.27 17.58 -3.01
C ARG A 299 3.19 16.44 -2.57
N ALA A 300 3.33 15.37 -3.34
CA ALA A 300 4.18 14.25 -2.98
C ALA A 300 5.65 14.66 -2.79
N PHE A 301 6.17 15.51 -3.68
CA PHE A 301 7.52 16.07 -3.54
C PHE A 301 7.66 16.97 -2.31
N THR A 302 6.66 17.83 -2.07
CA THR A 302 6.63 18.71 -0.90
C THR A 302 6.56 17.93 0.42
N ASP A 303 5.69 16.91 0.50
CA ASP A 303 5.55 16.04 1.66
C ASP A 303 6.85 15.26 1.92
N ALA A 304 7.54 14.77 0.88
CA ALA A 304 8.81 14.08 1.02
C ALA A 304 9.94 15.01 1.50
N GLU A 305 10.03 16.23 0.96
CA GLU A 305 10.97 17.25 1.44
C GLU A 305 10.70 17.61 2.91
N ALA A 306 9.43 17.65 3.33
CA ALA A 306 9.04 18.00 4.70
C ALA A 306 9.59 17.03 5.74
N LEU A 307 9.67 15.77 5.34
CA LEU A 307 10.06 14.67 6.18
C LEU A 307 11.54 14.31 6.03
N ASP A 308 12.31 15.04 5.21
CA ASP A 308 13.65 14.65 4.76
C ASP A 308 13.66 13.18 4.25
N GLY A 309 12.59 12.81 3.55
CA GLY A 309 12.32 11.45 3.13
C GLY A 309 13.02 11.07 1.83
N LEU A 310 12.63 9.90 1.32
CA LEU A 310 13.05 9.44 0.00
C LEU A 310 12.38 10.24 -1.11
N LYS A 311 13.09 10.39 -2.24
CA LYS A 311 12.65 11.21 -3.37
C LYS A 311 11.51 10.50 -4.13
N PRO A 312 10.34 11.13 -4.34
CA PRO A 312 9.26 10.50 -5.06
C PRO A 312 9.55 10.29 -6.56
N ILE A 313 8.93 9.27 -7.13
CA ILE A 313 8.80 9.11 -8.59
C ILE A 313 7.85 10.14 -9.18
N THR A 314 8.05 10.43 -10.46
CA THR A 314 7.17 11.30 -11.26
C THR A 314 6.03 10.49 -11.87
N ALA A 315 4.88 11.14 -12.12
CA ALA A 315 3.75 10.49 -12.79
C ALA A 315 4.14 9.94 -14.18
N ALA A 316 5.03 10.65 -14.88
CA ALA A 316 5.53 10.24 -16.20
C ALA A 316 6.33 8.93 -16.19
N SER A 317 6.94 8.58 -15.05
CA SER A 317 7.67 7.32 -14.90
C SER A 317 6.76 6.14 -14.56
N TRP A 318 5.48 6.37 -14.23
CA TRP A 318 4.57 5.30 -13.83
C TRP A 318 4.17 4.42 -15.01
N ASP A 319 4.28 3.11 -14.84
CA ASP A 319 3.99 2.14 -15.87
C ASP A 319 3.41 0.84 -15.28
N TYR A 320 3.02 -0.09 -16.15
CA TYR A 320 2.47 -1.38 -15.77
C TYR A 320 3.43 -2.21 -14.90
N ALA A 321 4.74 -2.16 -15.15
CA ALA A 321 5.72 -2.93 -14.39
C ALA A 321 5.87 -2.40 -12.96
N LYS A 322 5.89 -1.07 -12.77
CA LYS A 322 5.92 -0.42 -11.46
C LYS A 322 4.62 -0.64 -10.68
N ALA A 323 3.47 -0.50 -11.34
CA ALA A 323 2.17 -0.80 -10.73
C ALA A 323 2.06 -2.26 -10.26
N ARG A 324 2.55 -3.20 -11.09
CA ARG A 324 2.62 -4.63 -10.73
C ARG A 324 3.57 -4.88 -9.56
N HIS A 325 4.77 -4.27 -9.57
CA HIS A 325 5.73 -4.41 -8.48
C HIS A 325 5.15 -3.89 -7.15
N LEU A 326 4.52 -2.71 -7.16
CA LEU A 326 3.82 -2.16 -6.00
C LEU A 326 2.79 -3.16 -5.45
N LEU A 327 1.89 -3.65 -6.30
CA LEU A 327 0.84 -4.59 -5.87
C LEU A 327 1.40 -5.93 -5.35
N PHE A 328 2.55 -6.36 -5.87
CA PHE A 328 3.22 -7.57 -5.40
C PHE A 328 3.86 -7.39 -4.02
N ARG A 329 4.62 -6.30 -3.82
CA ARG A 329 5.33 -6.04 -2.56
C ARG A 329 4.41 -5.52 -1.45
N ALA A 330 3.54 -4.56 -1.75
CA ALA A 330 2.57 -3.98 -0.81
C ALA A 330 1.29 -4.82 -0.67
N GLY A 331 1.24 -5.99 -1.31
CA GLY A 331 0.17 -6.96 -1.19
C GLY A 331 0.69 -8.37 -1.41
N PHE A 332 -0.04 -9.16 -2.18
CA PHE A 332 0.35 -10.52 -2.56
C PHE A 332 0.25 -10.71 -4.08
N GLY A 333 0.37 -9.62 -4.85
CA GLY A 333 0.12 -9.60 -6.28
C GLY A 333 -1.37 -9.36 -6.61
N GLY A 334 -1.72 -9.47 -7.89
CA GLY A 334 -3.07 -9.24 -8.38
C GLY A 334 -3.25 -9.65 -9.83
N THR A 335 -4.50 -9.58 -10.27
CA THR A 335 -4.89 -9.82 -11.67
C THR A 335 -4.40 -8.69 -12.59
N PRO A 336 -4.25 -8.93 -13.90
CA PRO A 336 -3.93 -7.87 -14.85
C PRO A 336 -4.89 -6.68 -14.82
N GLN A 337 -6.16 -6.92 -14.55
CA GLN A 337 -7.18 -5.88 -14.41
C GLN A 337 -6.93 -4.99 -13.18
N GLU A 338 -6.56 -5.59 -12.04
CA GLU A 338 -6.17 -4.82 -10.85
C GLU A 338 -4.91 -4.00 -11.10
N ILE A 339 -3.92 -4.55 -11.81
CA ILE A 339 -2.70 -3.81 -12.19
C ILE A 339 -3.05 -2.63 -13.12
N GLN A 340 -3.87 -2.85 -14.15
CA GLN A 340 -4.29 -1.76 -15.05
C GLN A 340 -5.10 -0.69 -14.33
N THR A 341 -5.86 -1.08 -13.30
CA THR A 341 -6.57 -0.13 -12.45
C THR A 341 -5.57 0.79 -11.72
N LEU A 342 -4.47 0.24 -11.18
CA LEU A 342 -3.40 1.05 -10.57
C LEU A 342 -2.64 1.90 -11.59
N VAL A 343 -2.44 1.41 -12.83
CA VAL A 343 -1.86 2.22 -13.91
C VAL A 343 -2.74 3.44 -14.19
N ALA A 344 -4.06 3.24 -14.33
CA ALA A 344 -5.01 4.32 -14.58
C ALA A 344 -5.14 5.32 -13.42
N MET A 345 -4.91 4.88 -12.18
CA MET A 345 -4.89 5.75 -11.00
C MET A 345 -3.65 6.66 -10.95
N GLY A 346 -2.53 6.24 -11.53
CA GLY A 346 -1.23 6.88 -11.33
C GLY A 346 -0.60 6.52 -9.97
N PRO A 347 0.67 6.90 -9.74
CA PRO A 347 1.45 6.41 -8.60
C PRO A 347 0.88 6.89 -7.25
N TYR A 348 0.46 8.15 -7.18
CA TYR A 348 0.02 8.77 -5.92
C TYR A 348 -1.27 8.14 -5.40
N ASP A 349 -2.29 8.00 -6.26
CA ASP A 349 -3.56 7.38 -5.87
C ASP A 349 -3.42 5.87 -5.68
N ALA A 350 -2.56 5.20 -6.47
CA ALA A 350 -2.28 3.78 -6.30
C ALA A 350 -1.61 3.47 -4.95
N VAL A 351 -0.65 4.28 -4.52
CA VAL A 351 -0.03 4.14 -3.20
C VAL A 351 -1.02 4.48 -2.10
N ASP A 352 -1.74 5.60 -2.21
CA ASP A 352 -2.75 6.03 -1.22
C ASP A 352 -3.84 4.96 -1.02
N LEU A 353 -4.29 4.31 -2.10
CA LEU A 353 -5.23 3.17 -2.05
C LEU A 353 -4.75 2.05 -1.11
N LEU A 354 -3.45 1.75 -1.12
CA LEU A 354 -2.86 0.65 -0.37
C LEU A 354 -2.52 1.05 1.06
N VAL A 355 -1.94 2.23 1.28
CA VAL A 355 -1.54 2.70 2.62
C VAL A 355 -2.71 3.23 3.45
N GLU A 356 -3.79 3.68 2.81
CA GLU A 356 -5.05 4.09 3.47
C GLU A 356 -6.08 2.96 3.43
N PHE A 357 -5.65 1.71 3.64
CA PHE A 357 -6.48 0.51 3.56
C PHE A 357 -7.71 0.54 4.49
N GLN A 358 -7.72 1.37 5.55
CA GLN A 358 -8.87 1.56 6.43
C GLN A 358 -10.09 2.14 5.68
N ARG A 359 -9.88 2.85 4.56
CA ARG A 359 -10.96 3.34 3.69
C ARG A 359 -11.65 2.24 2.89
N GLN A 360 -11.02 1.08 2.77
CA GLN A 360 -11.62 -0.09 2.13
C GLN A 360 -12.45 -0.90 3.12
N PRO A 361 -13.49 -1.63 2.68
CA PRO A 361 -14.24 -2.51 3.55
C PRO A 361 -13.33 -3.61 4.15
N THR A 362 -13.50 -3.88 5.45
CA THR A 362 -12.78 -4.97 6.12
C THR A 362 -13.40 -6.32 5.77
N THR A 363 -12.57 -7.36 5.67
CA THR A 363 -13.05 -8.73 5.54
C THR A 363 -13.53 -9.23 6.90
N GLN A 364 -14.79 -9.64 6.99
CA GLN A 364 -15.38 -10.19 8.21
C GLN A 364 -15.42 -11.72 8.11
N LEU A 365 -14.41 -12.37 8.69
CA LEU A 365 -14.36 -13.82 8.86
C LEU A 365 -14.34 -14.13 10.35
N GLN A 366 -15.35 -14.87 10.81
CA GLN A 366 -15.41 -15.32 12.20
C GLN A 366 -14.52 -16.54 12.40
N PHE A 367 -13.72 -16.52 13.45
CA PHE A 367 -13.04 -17.70 13.96
C PHE A 367 -13.80 -18.22 15.17
N SER A 368 -14.23 -19.48 15.13
CA SER A 368 -14.96 -20.09 16.25
C SER A 368 -13.96 -20.56 17.30
N VAL A 369 -13.94 -19.86 18.43
CA VAL A 369 -13.12 -20.25 19.58
C VAL A 369 -13.88 -21.34 20.35
N PRO A 370 -13.30 -22.53 20.55
CA PRO A 370 -13.97 -23.56 21.35
C PRO A 370 -14.15 -23.09 22.80
N ALA A 371 -15.23 -23.52 23.43
CA ALA A 371 -15.50 -23.19 24.83
C ALA A 371 -14.37 -23.70 25.73
N THR A 372 -13.99 -22.89 26.73
CA THR A 372 -13.06 -23.32 27.78
C THR A 372 -13.71 -24.44 28.59
N GLN A 373 -13.04 -25.58 28.67
CA GLN A 373 -13.53 -26.72 29.43
C GLN A 373 -12.60 -27.01 30.61
N ARG A 374 -13.16 -27.05 31.83
CA ARG A 374 -12.44 -27.30 33.07
C ARG A 374 -12.51 -28.78 33.44
N TRP A 375 -11.45 -29.52 33.17
CA TRP A 375 -11.49 -30.99 33.23
C TRP A 375 -10.70 -31.64 34.38
N MET A 376 -9.76 -30.93 35.00
CA MET A 376 -8.73 -31.55 35.86
C MET A 376 -9.26 -32.35 37.07
N ALA A 377 -10.32 -31.90 37.73
CA ALA A 377 -10.84 -32.57 38.93
C ALA A 377 -11.58 -33.89 38.63
N TYR A 378 -12.13 -34.04 37.41
CA TYR A 378 -12.82 -35.24 36.97
C TYR A 378 -11.84 -36.27 36.40
N GLU A 379 -10.79 -35.82 35.70
CA GLU A 379 -9.81 -36.67 35.03
C GLU A 379 -8.98 -37.55 35.97
N GLN A 380 -8.63 -37.04 37.14
CA GLN A 380 -7.90 -37.81 38.15
C GLN A 380 -8.68 -39.04 38.63
N ARG A 381 -10.00 -39.07 38.42
CA ARG A 381 -10.89 -40.17 38.80
C ARG A 381 -11.12 -41.19 37.68
N LEU A 382 -10.63 -40.92 36.46
CA LEU A 382 -10.76 -41.84 35.32
C LEU A 382 -9.73 -42.96 35.39
N HIS A 383 -10.04 -44.15 34.89
CA HIS A 383 -9.05 -45.23 34.72
C HIS A 383 -8.05 -44.91 33.60
N GLN A 384 -6.86 -45.53 33.61
CA GLN A 384 -5.74 -45.20 32.70
C GLN A 384 -6.14 -45.15 31.22
N ALA A 385 -6.83 -46.18 30.71
CA ALA A 385 -7.25 -46.22 29.30
C ALA A 385 -8.19 -45.06 28.92
N ALA A 386 -9.05 -44.60 29.84
CA ALA A 386 -9.92 -43.45 29.60
C ALA A 386 -9.12 -42.13 29.61
N ARG A 387 -8.08 -42.03 30.45
CA ARG A 387 -7.15 -40.89 30.44
C ARG A 387 -6.33 -40.83 29.14
N ASP A 388 -5.81 -41.97 28.69
CA ASP A 388 -5.02 -42.06 27.46
C ASP A 388 -5.86 -41.67 26.23
N LYS A 389 -7.10 -42.20 26.15
CA LYS A 389 -8.04 -41.80 25.10
C LYS A 389 -8.36 -40.31 25.14
N MET A 390 -8.68 -39.75 26.32
CA MET A 390 -8.94 -38.31 26.45
C MET A 390 -7.72 -37.47 26.06
N TRP A 391 -6.52 -37.89 26.42
CA TRP A 391 -5.30 -37.21 26.01
C TRP A 391 -5.10 -37.25 24.50
N ALA A 392 -5.31 -38.40 23.85
CA ALA A 392 -5.26 -38.51 22.38
C ALA A 392 -6.33 -37.64 21.70
N ASP A 393 -7.58 -37.65 22.21
CA ASP A 393 -8.67 -36.81 21.70
C ASP A 393 -8.34 -35.32 21.84
N ARG A 394 -7.68 -34.90 22.94
CA ARG A 394 -7.17 -33.53 23.11
C ARG A 394 -6.12 -33.18 22.06
N GLN A 395 -5.09 -34.02 21.89
CA GLN A 395 -4.03 -33.75 20.90
C GLN A 395 -4.60 -33.62 19.48
N ASN A 396 -5.58 -34.47 19.13
CA ASN A 396 -6.29 -34.37 17.86
C ASN A 396 -7.12 -33.08 17.75
N GLY A 397 -7.83 -32.70 18.82
CA GLY A 397 -8.57 -31.45 18.89
C GLY A 397 -7.67 -30.22 18.74
N HIS A 398 -6.52 -30.19 19.42
CA HIS A 398 -5.53 -29.11 19.34
C HIS A 398 -5.02 -28.95 17.90
N ARG A 399 -4.65 -30.07 17.27
CA ARG A 399 -4.18 -30.08 15.87
C ARG A 399 -5.26 -29.60 14.90
N ALA A 400 -6.52 -30.02 15.10
CA ALA A 400 -7.62 -29.54 14.26
C ALA A 400 -7.87 -28.03 14.42
N GLN A 401 -7.75 -27.50 15.64
CA GLN A 401 -7.97 -26.08 15.93
C GLN A 401 -6.87 -25.18 15.36
N ILE A 402 -5.59 -25.56 15.50
CA ILE A 402 -4.51 -24.77 14.89
C ILE A 402 -4.59 -24.79 13.36
N THR A 403 -4.96 -25.92 12.74
CA THR A 403 -5.24 -25.98 11.30
C THR A 403 -6.41 -25.07 10.92
N ALA A 404 -7.49 -25.05 11.69
CA ALA A 404 -8.62 -24.15 11.45
C ALA A 404 -8.20 -22.67 11.56
N LEU A 405 -7.33 -22.32 12.50
CA LEU A 405 -6.81 -20.96 12.66
C LEU A 405 -5.92 -20.55 11.47
N ARG A 406 -5.03 -21.44 11.01
CA ARG A 406 -4.21 -21.21 9.80
C ARG A 406 -5.08 -20.99 8.57
N HIS A 407 -6.08 -21.85 8.35
CA HIS A 407 -7.02 -21.71 7.25
C HIS A 407 -7.82 -20.41 7.33
N TRP A 408 -8.28 -20.02 8.53
CA TRP A 408 -8.97 -18.75 8.73
C TRP A 408 -8.10 -17.57 8.28
N TRP A 409 -6.82 -17.54 8.68
CA TRP A 409 -5.96 -16.42 8.32
C TRP A 409 -5.55 -16.45 6.84
N LEU A 410 -5.22 -17.60 6.27
CA LEU A 410 -4.96 -17.76 4.83
C LEU A 410 -6.16 -17.29 4.00
N ARG A 411 -7.37 -17.62 4.43
CA ARG A 411 -8.61 -17.15 3.81
C ARG A 411 -8.74 -15.62 3.86
N ARG A 412 -8.43 -15.00 5.01
CA ARG A 412 -8.35 -13.53 5.09
C ARG A 412 -7.33 -12.95 4.12
N ILE A 413 -6.11 -13.50 4.08
CA ILE A 413 -5.03 -13.03 3.19
C ILE A 413 -5.46 -13.08 1.72
N VAL A 414 -6.16 -14.14 1.30
CA VAL A 414 -6.65 -14.30 -0.07
C VAL A 414 -7.83 -13.36 -0.37
N GLU A 415 -8.83 -13.31 0.51
CA GLU A 415 -10.12 -12.64 0.26
C GLU A 415 -10.13 -11.14 0.60
N SER A 416 -9.12 -10.64 1.33
CA SER A 416 -9.09 -9.26 1.82
C SER A 416 -9.01 -8.22 0.69
N LYS A 417 -9.82 -7.16 0.84
CA LYS A 417 -9.71 -5.90 0.07
C LYS A 417 -8.67 -4.94 0.66
N ARG A 418 -8.03 -5.35 1.77
CA ARG A 418 -6.95 -4.65 2.48
C ARG A 418 -5.67 -5.48 2.44
N PRO A 419 -5.05 -5.69 1.26
CA PRO A 419 -3.90 -6.58 1.14
C PRO A 419 -2.71 -6.12 1.97
N LEU A 420 -2.46 -4.80 2.09
CA LEU A 420 -1.36 -4.27 2.89
C LEU A 420 -1.56 -4.50 4.41
N GLU A 421 -2.80 -4.46 4.90
CA GLU A 421 -3.13 -4.75 6.31
C GLU A 421 -2.70 -6.18 6.67
N GLU A 422 -3.07 -7.17 5.86
CA GLU A 422 -2.68 -8.57 6.10
C GLU A 422 -1.19 -8.81 5.81
N LYS A 423 -0.59 -8.09 4.86
CA LYS A 423 0.84 -8.14 4.56
C LYS A 423 1.69 -7.66 5.75
N LEU A 424 1.32 -6.53 6.34
CA LEU A 424 1.96 -6.03 7.56
C LEU A 424 1.64 -6.90 8.78
N THR A 425 0.42 -7.45 8.88
CA THR A 425 0.10 -8.40 9.97
C THR A 425 1.00 -9.63 9.89
N LEU A 426 1.30 -10.13 8.69
CA LEU A 426 2.26 -11.23 8.50
C LEU A 426 3.69 -10.82 8.89
N PHE A 427 4.12 -9.62 8.51
CA PHE A 427 5.41 -9.07 8.92
C PHE A 427 5.53 -8.95 10.45
N TRP A 428 4.52 -8.40 11.13
CA TRP A 428 4.55 -8.26 12.58
C TRP A 428 4.44 -9.60 13.31
N HIS A 429 3.73 -10.58 12.74
CA HIS A 429 3.69 -11.94 13.28
C HIS A 429 5.04 -12.65 13.18
N ASP A 430 5.83 -12.34 12.15
CA ASP A 430 7.21 -12.80 12.03
C ASP A 430 8.16 -12.04 12.98
N HIS A 431 8.00 -10.72 13.09
CA HIS A 431 8.80 -9.86 13.96
C HIS A 431 8.60 -10.15 15.45
N PHE A 432 7.35 -10.36 15.88
CA PHE A 432 6.98 -10.74 17.24
C PHE A 432 6.70 -12.24 17.32
N ALA A 433 7.67 -13.04 16.88
CA ALA A 433 7.52 -14.47 16.66
C ALA A 433 6.99 -15.22 17.88
N THR A 434 5.83 -15.87 17.72
CA THR A 434 5.24 -16.77 18.72
C THR A 434 4.80 -18.08 18.05
N GLY A 435 5.35 -19.20 18.54
CA GLY A 435 5.12 -20.54 17.99
C GLY A 435 4.16 -21.36 18.85
N PHE A 436 3.13 -21.93 18.22
CA PHE A 436 2.10 -22.74 18.87
C PHE A 436 2.68 -23.91 19.67
N SER A 437 3.71 -24.60 19.18
CA SER A 437 4.29 -25.79 19.82
C SER A 437 4.90 -25.54 21.21
N LYS A 438 5.36 -24.31 21.49
CA LYS A 438 5.87 -23.92 22.83
C LYS A 438 4.73 -23.51 23.76
N LEU A 439 3.58 -23.12 23.22
CA LEU A 439 2.43 -22.75 24.03
C LEU A 439 1.85 -24.00 24.68
N THR A 440 2.00 -24.06 26.00
CA THR A 440 1.46 -25.12 26.86
C THR A 440 0.72 -24.47 28.03
N VAL A 441 0.01 -23.38 27.72
CA VAL A 441 -0.65 -22.50 28.70
C VAL A 441 -1.64 -23.30 29.54
N THR A 442 -2.31 -24.27 28.91
CA THR A 442 -3.39 -25.03 29.52
C THR A 442 -3.37 -26.51 29.15
N THR A 443 -4.19 -27.30 29.85
CA THR A 443 -4.53 -28.68 29.46
C THR A 443 -5.66 -28.72 28.42
N GLY A 444 -5.92 -27.64 27.67
CA GLY A 444 -7.08 -27.46 26.78
C GLY A 444 -6.76 -26.62 25.54
N VAL A 445 -7.76 -26.00 24.89
CA VAL A 445 -7.66 -25.34 23.56
C VAL A 445 -7.34 -23.82 23.60
N GLN A 446 -6.84 -23.30 24.71
CA GLN A 446 -6.69 -21.84 24.88
C GLN A 446 -5.47 -21.25 24.17
N GLU A 447 -4.51 -22.07 23.77
CA GLU A 447 -3.31 -21.67 23.03
C GLU A 447 -3.71 -21.09 21.66
N VAL A 448 -4.73 -21.68 21.02
CA VAL A 448 -5.26 -21.17 19.74
C VAL A 448 -6.01 -19.86 19.94
N LEU A 449 -6.68 -19.68 21.08
CA LEU A 449 -7.36 -18.42 21.42
C LEU A 449 -6.35 -17.27 21.58
N ILE A 450 -5.29 -17.48 22.35
CA ILE A 450 -4.30 -16.42 22.61
C ILE A 450 -3.50 -16.08 21.34
N LEU A 451 -3.22 -17.05 20.47
CA LEU A 451 -2.62 -16.77 19.15
C LEU A 451 -3.55 -15.99 18.23
N HIS A 452 -4.84 -16.33 18.21
CA HIS A 452 -5.85 -15.58 17.48
C HIS A 452 -5.97 -14.14 18.02
N GLN A 453 -5.96 -13.97 19.35
CA GLN A 453 -6.01 -12.65 20.00
C GLN A 453 -4.76 -11.82 19.69
N GLN A 454 -3.57 -12.43 19.76
CA GLN A 454 -2.31 -11.79 19.37
C GLN A 454 -2.39 -11.32 17.91
N ASN A 455 -2.77 -12.20 16.98
CA ASN A 455 -2.88 -11.85 15.56
C ASN A 455 -3.89 -10.72 15.30
N GLU A 456 -5.03 -10.71 15.99
CA GLU A 456 -5.99 -9.60 15.96
C GLU A 456 -5.42 -8.30 16.56
N MET A 457 -4.65 -8.38 17.65
CA MET A 457 -3.97 -7.22 18.25
C MET A 457 -2.94 -6.63 17.27
N LEU A 458 -2.12 -7.48 16.65
CA LEU A 458 -1.16 -7.08 15.62
C LEU A 458 -1.87 -6.40 14.44
N ARG A 459 -2.99 -6.96 13.97
CA ARG A 459 -3.78 -6.40 12.86
C ARG A 459 -4.41 -5.05 13.21
N ARG A 460 -4.93 -4.89 14.44
CA ARG A 460 -5.58 -3.64 14.89
C ARG A 460 -4.61 -2.49 15.04
N ASN A 461 -3.35 -2.79 15.39
CA ASN A 461 -2.28 -1.81 15.60
C ASN A 461 -1.24 -1.82 14.48
N VAL A 462 -1.56 -2.43 13.34
CA VAL A 462 -0.62 -2.77 12.27
C VAL A 462 0.16 -1.57 11.72
N ASP A 463 -0.39 -0.36 11.86
CA ASP A 463 0.17 0.90 11.40
C ASP A 463 0.82 1.74 12.52
N LYS A 464 0.96 1.20 13.75
CA LYS A 464 1.45 1.90 14.95
C LYS A 464 2.44 1.05 15.74
N PHE A 465 3.74 1.24 15.49
CA PHE A 465 4.76 0.41 16.12
C PHE A 465 4.86 0.65 17.65
N ASP A 466 4.59 1.86 18.12
CA ASP A 466 4.48 2.17 19.55
C ASP A 466 3.40 1.33 20.24
N ALA A 467 2.21 1.24 19.64
CA ALA A 467 1.10 0.46 20.15
C ALA A 467 1.37 -1.04 20.08
N LEU A 468 2.07 -1.50 19.03
CA LEU A 468 2.50 -2.90 18.90
C LEU A 468 3.49 -3.28 20.00
N LEU A 469 4.52 -2.47 20.25
CA LEU A 469 5.53 -2.77 21.26
C LEU A 469 4.96 -2.74 22.68
N HIS A 470 4.06 -1.80 22.99
CA HIS A 470 3.31 -1.80 24.25
C HIS A 470 2.37 -3.00 24.38
N GLY A 471 1.71 -3.37 23.28
CA GLY A 471 0.77 -4.50 23.27
C GLY A 471 1.47 -5.84 23.48
N ILE A 472 2.63 -6.04 22.83
CA ILE A 472 3.30 -7.34 22.84
C ILE A 472 3.90 -7.69 24.20
N VAL A 473 4.37 -6.71 24.98
CA VAL A 473 4.88 -6.97 26.34
C VAL A 473 3.78 -7.40 27.33
N GLN A 474 2.50 -7.18 26.98
CA GLN A 474 1.33 -7.63 27.74
C GLN A 474 0.62 -8.83 27.10
N ASP A 475 1.05 -9.27 25.92
CA ASP A 475 0.37 -10.31 25.17
C ASP A 475 0.52 -11.68 25.85
N PRO A 476 -0.59 -12.41 26.13
CA PRO A 476 -0.51 -13.70 26.81
C PRO A 476 0.30 -14.76 26.07
N ALA A 477 0.27 -14.76 24.73
CA ALA A 477 1.03 -15.73 23.96
C ALA A 477 2.54 -15.42 24.06
N MET A 478 2.93 -14.15 24.00
CA MET A 478 4.31 -13.71 24.16
C MET A 478 4.86 -13.92 25.58
N ILE A 479 4.10 -13.52 26.61
CA ILE A 479 4.46 -13.73 28.03
C ILE A 479 4.72 -15.22 28.32
N TRP A 480 3.94 -16.11 27.70
CA TRP A 480 4.18 -17.54 27.82
C TRP A 480 5.38 -17.99 26.99
N TYR A 481 5.43 -17.61 25.72
CA TYR A 481 6.45 -18.04 24.77
C TYR A 481 7.86 -17.64 25.19
N LEU A 482 8.03 -16.52 25.90
CA LEU A 482 9.31 -16.08 26.45
C LEU A 482 9.40 -16.27 27.97
N ASP A 483 8.58 -17.14 28.54
CA ASP A 483 8.65 -17.59 29.94
C ASP A 483 8.55 -16.45 30.99
N ASN A 484 8.03 -15.28 30.61
CA ASN A 484 7.86 -14.13 31.52
C ASN A 484 6.83 -14.39 32.62
N HIS A 485 5.94 -15.37 32.45
CA HIS A 485 5.08 -15.85 33.53
C HIS A 485 5.86 -16.35 34.77
N GLN A 486 7.16 -16.65 34.62
CA GLN A 486 8.08 -17.02 35.70
C GLN A 486 8.92 -15.85 36.21
N ASN A 487 8.83 -14.67 35.58
CA ASN A 487 9.62 -13.49 35.92
C ASN A 487 9.06 -12.80 37.17
N GLN A 488 9.73 -12.97 38.29
CA GLN A 488 9.28 -12.48 39.60
C GLN A 488 10.38 -11.69 40.29
N LYS A 489 10.01 -10.73 41.12
CA LYS A 489 10.94 -9.97 41.95
C LYS A 489 11.85 -10.93 42.75
N GLY A 490 13.16 -10.77 42.57
CA GLY A 490 14.18 -11.60 43.23
C GLY A 490 14.51 -12.92 42.50
N ASN A 491 13.74 -13.31 41.48
CA ASN A 491 14.02 -14.43 40.59
C ASN A 491 13.63 -14.04 39.16
N VAL A 492 14.49 -13.25 38.54
CA VAL A 492 14.22 -12.64 37.23
C VAL A 492 14.43 -13.63 36.09
N ASN A 493 13.57 -13.57 35.07
CA ASN A 493 13.74 -14.29 33.80
C ASN A 493 13.96 -13.27 32.69
N GLU A 494 15.17 -13.24 32.14
CA GLU A 494 15.63 -12.22 31.19
C GLU A 494 15.09 -12.39 29.77
N ASN A 495 14.50 -13.54 29.43
CA ASN A 495 14.16 -13.87 28.04
C ASN A 495 13.32 -12.77 27.36
N LEU A 496 12.14 -12.41 27.92
CA LEU A 496 11.30 -11.36 27.31
C LEU A 496 12.00 -10.00 27.26
N GLY A 497 12.68 -9.60 28.34
CA GLY A 497 13.35 -8.29 28.38
C GLY A 497 14.54 -8.19 27.42
N ARG A 498 15.22 -9.32 27.20
CA ARG A 498 16.25 -9.45 26.18
C ARG A 498 15.62 -9.28 24.79
N GLU A 499 14.64 -10.10 24.44
CA GLU A 499 14.06 -10.03 23.08
C GLU A 499 13.42 -8.68 22.75
N VAL A 500 12.83 -8.01 23.75
CA VAL A 500 12.30 -6.64 23.59
C VAL A 500 13.40 -5.68 23.12
N LEU A 501 14.59 -5.75 23.70
CA LEU A 501 15.74 -4.95 23.29
C LEU A 501 16.38 -5.49 21.99
N GLU A 502 16.76 -6.76 21.94
CA GLU A 502 17.59 -7.31 20.86
C GLU A 502 16.82 -7.54 19.55
N LEU A 503 15.64 -8.15 19.60
CA LEU A 503 14.91 -8.59 18.41
C LEU A 503 13.73 -7.70 18.05
N PHE A 504 13.12 -7.05 19.02
CA PHE A 504 11.88 -6.31 18.76
C PHE A 504 12.11 -4.82 18.52
N SER A 505 13.18 -4.23 19.05
CA SER A 505 13.34 -2.77 19.03
C SER A 505 14.72 -2.24 18.62
N LEU A 506 15.84 -2.69 19.20
CA LEU A 506 17.16 -2.04 19.02
C LEU A 506 18.12 -2.83 18.12
N GLY A 507 17.90 -4.13 17.92
CA GLY A 507 18.84 -5.02 17.23
C GLY A 507 19.84 -5.70 18.18
N GLU A 508 20.51 -6.75 17.71
CA GLU A 508 21.51 -7.47 18.50
C GLU A 508 22.68 -6.58 18.97
N GLU A 509 23.20 -6.88 20.16
CA GLU A 509 24.35 -6.19 20.73
C GLU A 509 25.59 -6.34 19.81
N ASN A 510 26.20 -5.24 19.40
CA ASN A 510 27.46 -5.22 18.62
C ASN A 510 27.37 -5.81 17.19
N SER A 511 26.25 -5.62 16.48
CA SER A 511 26.24 -5.83 15.03
C SER A 511 27.39 -5.03 14.38
N ALA A 512 28.27 -5.68 13.61
CA ALA A 512 29.51 -5.10 13.08
C ALA A 512 29.31 -3.84 12.20
N ASN A 513 28.06 -3.58 11.78
CA ASN A 513 27.68 -2.39 11.03
C ASN A 513 27.27 -1.22 11.95
N TYR A 514 27.35 -1.38 13.28
CA TYR A 514 26.77 -0.43 14.23
C TYR A 514 27.26 -0.55 15.70
N LYS A 515 28.26 0.23 16.11
CA LYS A 515 28.40 0.78 17.50
C LYS A 515 29.58 1.77 17.58
N PRO A 516 29.48 2.84 18.39
CA PRO A 516 29.31 2.73 19.85
C PRO A 516 28.22 3.67 20.41
N ASP A 517 27.04 3.14 20.78
CA ASP A 517 26.02 3.72 21.71
C ASP A 517 24.81 2.77 21.99
N GLY A 518 24.88 1.48 21.64
CA GLY A 518 23.78 0.52 21.91
C GLY A 518 23.68 0.10 23.38
N TYR A 519 22.63 -0.65 23.73
CA TYR A 519 22.39 -1.15 25.09
C TYR A 519 23.49 -2.11 25.58
N SER A 520 23.53 -2.28 26.89
CA SER A 520 24.43 -3.16 27.63
C SER A 520 23.67 -4.33 28.26
N GLU A 521 24.38 -5.38 28.65
CA GLU A 521 23.79 -6.47 29.46
C GLU A 521 23.13 -5.93 30.75
N LYS A 522 23.63 -4.81 31.30
CA LYS A 522 23.00 -4.16 32.45
C LYS A 522 21.60 -3.63 32.12
N ASP A 523 21.41 -3.07 30.93
CA ASP A 523 20.11 -2.57 30.48
C ASP A 523 19.08 -3.72 30.37
N VAL A 524 19.53 -4.90 29.93
CA VAL A 524 18.71 -6.11 29.89
C VAL A 524 18.32 -6.53 31.30
N ARG A 525 19.31 -6.77 32.18
CA ARG A 525 19.07 -7.36 33.51
C ARG A 525 18.39 -6.41 34.49
N ASP A 526 18.95 -5.21 34.62
CA ASP A 526 18.56 -4.26 35.67
C ASP A 526 17.43 -3.33 35.23
N GLY A 527 17.31 -3.08 33.92
CA GLY A 527 16.33 -2.19 33.30
C GLY A 527 15.07 -2.93 32.87
N ASP A 528 15.11 -3.51 31.68
CA ASP A 528 13.91 -4.02 31.00
C ASP A 528 13.33 -5.28 31.66
N THR A 529 14.17 -6.28 31.98
CA THR A 529 13.74 -7.52 32.62
C THR A 529 13.05 -7.29 33.97
N ARG A 530 13.63 -6.44 34.82
CA ARG A 530 13.04 -6.11 36.13
C ARG A 530 11.72 -5.34 35.95
N SER A 531 11.60 -4.51 34.92
CA SER A 531 10.36 -3.80 34.62
C SER A 531 9.21 -4.78 34.34
N LEU A 532 9.48 -5.91 33.68
CA LEU A 532 8.50 -6.92 33.26
C LEU A 532 8.08 -7.92 34.37
N THR A 533 8.64 -7.80 35.57
CA THR A 533 8.31 -8.70 36.69
C THR A 533 6.82 -8.65 37.06
N GLY A 534 6.23 -9.78 37.42
CA GLY A 534 4.82 -9.85 37.82
C GLY A 534 3.80 -9.78 36.68
N TYR A 535 4.22 -9.55 35.42
CA TYR A 535 3.37 -9.77 34.24
C TYR A 535 3.24 -11.27 33.99
N THR A 536 2.04 -11.81 34.13
CA THR A 536 1.76 -13.25 34.03
C THR A 536 0.47 -13.49 33.26
N VAL A 537 0.22 -14.75 32.90
CA VAL A 537 -1.06 -15.20 32.33
C VAL A 537 -1.88 -15.91 33.40
N ASP A 538 -3.20 -15.78 33.32
CA ASP A 538 -4.12 -16.67 34.01
C ASP A 538 -4.23 -18.00 33.26
N TYR A 539 -3.68 -19.06 33.85
CA TYR A 539 -3.63 -20.43 33.31
C TYR A 539 -5.00 -21.04 32.94
N TRP A 540 -6.12 -20.38 33.23
CA TRP A 540 -7.45 -20.92 32.98
C TRP A 540 -8.27 -20.15 31.97
N SER A 541 -7.93 -18.89 31.73
CA SER A 541 -8.63 -18.04 30.77
C SER A 541 -7.73 -17.62 29.60
N GLY A 542 -6.41 -17.86 29.72
CA GLY A 542 -5.41 -17.38 28.78
C GLY A 542 -5.31 -15.85 28.77
N GLN A 543 -5.88 -15.16 29.76
CA GLN A 543 -5.89 -13.70 29.82
C GLN A 543 -4.69 -13.18 30.59
N PHE A 544 -4.25 -11.98 30.21
CA PHE A 544 -3.22 -11.23 30.92
C PHE A 544 -3.63 -10.98 32.39
N ARG A 545 -2.65 -11.05 33.29
CA ARG A 545 -2.80 -10.71 34.71
C ARG A 545 -1.53 -10.04 35.23
N PHE A 546 -1.69 -8.92 35.91
CA PHE A 546 -0.61 -8.30 36.68
C PHE A 546 -0.63 -8.76 38.14
N ASN A 547 0.46 -9.36 38.61
CA ASN A 547 0.66 -9.73 40.01
C ASN A 547 1.59 -8.74 40.71
N ALA A 548 1.02 -7.72 41.33
CA ALA A 548 1.78 -6.68 42.05
C ALA A 548 2.69 -7.25 43.15
N ALA A 549 2.32 -8.36 43.81
CA ALA A 549 3.16 -8.94 44.86
C ALA A 549 4.47 -9.55 44.33
N GLN A 550 4.52 -9.88 43.03
CA GLN A 550 5.69 -10.41 42.34
C GLN A 550 6.42 -9.36 41.51
N HIS A 551 5.94 -8.11 41.47
CA HIS A 551 6.55 -7.04 40.71
C HIS A 551 7.61 -6.29 41.53
N ASP A 552 8.69 -5.91 40.85
CA ASP A 552 9.73 -5.07 41.42
C ASP A 552 9.43 -3.59 41.20
N PHE A 553 8.86 -2.92 42.21
CA PHE A 553 8.63 -1.47 42.20
C PHE A 553 9.89 -0.62 42.45
N GLY A 554 11.07 -1.22 42.57
CA GLY A 554 12.32 -0.49 42.77
C GLY A 554 12.72 0.35 41.55
N GLU A 555 13.67 1.27 41.78
CA GLU A 555 14.34 2.00 40.70
C GLU A 555 15.12 1.04 39.79
N LYS A 556 15.15 1.38 38.51
CA LYS A 556 15.80 0.63 37.44
C LYS A 556 16.55 1.62 36.56
N THR A 557 17.61 1.14 35.90
CA THR A 557 18.39 1.94 34.95
C THR A 557 18.27 1.28 33.59
N LEU A 558 17.81 2.03 32.60
CA LEU A 558 17.63 1.57 31.23
C LEU A 558 18.07 2.69 30.29
N LEU A 559 19.03 2.40 29.39
CA LEU A 559 19.54 3.32 28.37
C LEU A 559 19.96 4.67 28.95
N GLY A 560 20.65 4.64 30.10
CA GLY A 560 21.13 5.82 30.82
C GLY A 560 20.07 6.56 31.65
N GLN A 561 18.81 6.12 31.66
CA GLN A 561 17.76 6.72 32.48
C GLN A 561 17.50 5.88 33.73
N THR A 562 17.65 6.50 34.91
CA THR A 562 17.36 5.87 36.21
C THR A 562 16.08 6.44 36.82
N ARG A 563 15.06 5.59 36.97
CA ARG A 563 13.78 5.95 37.63
C ARG A 563 13.02 4.70 38.08
N VAL A 564 11.94 4.89 38.84
CA VAL A 564 10.91 3.85 38.99
C VAL A 564 10.21 3.71 37.65
N MET A 565 10.32 2.53 37.03
CA MET A 565 9.69 2.22 35.75
C MET A 565 9.01 0.84 35.82
N GLY A 566 7.78 0.76 35.34
CA GLY A 566 7.13 -0.50 34.96
C GLY A 566 7.32 -0.76 33.46
N PRO A 567 6.61 -1.75 32.89
CA PRO A 567 6.78 -2.14 31.50
C PRO A 567 6.47 -1.03 30.48
N HIS A 568 5.45 -0.22 30.74
CA HIS A 568 5.12 0.91 29.86
C HIS A 568 6.23 1.96 29.86
N GLU A 569 6.70 2.38 31.05
CA GLU A 569 7.76 3.37 31.14
C GLU A 569 9.10 2.88 30.59
N ALA A 570 9.34 1.56 30.59
CA ALA A 570 10.51 0.94 29.97
C ALA A 570 10.40 0.96 28.43
N VAL A 571 9.23 0.59 27.88
CA VAL A 571 8.95 0.69 26.44
C VAL A 571 9.06 2.14 25.95
N ASP A 572 8.59 3.12 26.72
CA ASP A 572 8.75 4.54 26.39
C ASP A 572 10.23 4.97 26.29
N VAL A 573 11.09 4.47 27.19
CA VAL A 573 12.53 4.73 27.16
C VAL A 573 13.18 4.11 25.92
N ILE A 574 12.73 2.91 25.53
CA ILE A 574 13.19 2.22 24.31
C ILE A 574 12.75 3.01 23.07
N LEU A 575 11.47 3.37 22.95
CA LEU A 575 10.95 4.14 21.81
C LEU A 575 11.60 5.52 21.67
N ALA A 576 12.02 6.14 22.77
CA ALA A 576 12.75 7.41 22.74
C ALA A 576 14.17 7.27 22.15
N ASN A 577 14.73 6.06 22.10
CA ASN A 577 16.05 5.81 21.54
C ASN A 577 16.02 5.86 19.99
N PRO A 578 16.84 6.71 19.34
CA PRO A 578 16.88 6.80 17.87
C PRO A 578 17.22 5.49 17.14
N HIS A 579 17.90 4.55 17.81
CA HIS A 579 18.21 3.25 17.24
C HIS A 579 16.95 2.41 16.99
N THR A 580 15.89 2.61 17.79
CA THR A 580 14.63 1.89 17.59
C THR A 580 14.00 2.22 16.24
N ALA A 581 13.93 3.50 15.90
CA ALA A 581 13.42 3.93 14.60
C ALA A 581 14.27 3.38 13.44
N ARG A 582 15.60 3.36 13.59
CA ARG A 582 16.53 2.80 12.58
C ARG A 582 16.33 1.30 12.37
N TYR A 583 16.24 0.54 13.46
CA TYR A 583 16.04 -0.90 13.41
C TYR A 583 14.73 -1.28 12.72
N VAL A 584 13.62 -0.64 13.14
CA VAL A 584 12.29 -0.89 12.56
C VAL A 584 12.23 -0.45 11.09
N ALA A 585 12.78 0.73 10.76
CA ALA A 585 12.83 1.21 9.38
C ALA A 585 13.63 0.27 8.47
N LYS A 586 14.77 -0.25 8.97
CA LYS A 586 15.57 -1.25 8.25
C LYS A 586 14.76 -2.52 7.99
N LYS A 587 14.12 -3.09 9.03
CA LYS A 587 13.31 -4.32 8.89
C LYS A 587 12.17 -4.14 7.89
N LEU A 588 11.47 -2.99 7.92
CA LEU A 588 10.42 -2.67 6.94
C LEU A 588 10.98 -2.51 5.52
N TYR A 589 12.13 -1.84 5.35
CA TYR A 589 12.77 -1.73 4.03
C TYR A 589 13.18 -3.10 3.50
N GLU A 590 13.82 -3.93 4.33
CA GLU A 590 14.25 -5.29 3.94
C GLU A 590 13.07 -6.19 3.56
N TYR A 591 11.95 -6.00 4.26
CA TYR A 591 10.73 -6.73 3.96
C TYR A 591 10.11 -6.28 2.63
N PHE A 592 9.98 -4.97 2.36
CA PHE A 592 9.25 -4.51 1.18
C PHE A 592 10.11 -4.33 -0.08
N ALA A 593 11.38 -3.95 0.05
CA ALA A 593 12.27 -3.58 -1.05
C ALA A 593 13.38 -4.63 -1.28
N ASN A 594 14.52 -4.50 -0.59
CA ASN A 594 15.64 -5.43 -0.72
C ASN A 594 16.41 -5.58 0.60
N ARG A 595 17.20 -6.67 0.71
CA ARG A 595 17.92 -7.06 1.94
C ARG A 595 19.25 -6.33 2.19
N SER A 596 19.62 -5.39 1.33
CA SER A 596 20.89 -4.68 1.44
C SER A 596 20.66 -3.19 1.30
N PRO A 597 19.93 -2.58 2.26
CA PRO A 597 19.67 -1.16 2.24
C PRO A 597 20.96 -0.35 2.36
N ASP A 598 21.00 0.77 1.65
CA ASP A 598 21.95 1.84 1.94
C ASP A 598 21.64 2.40 3.34
N PRO A 599 22.62 2.55 4.24
CA PRO A 599 22.41 3.15 5.56
C PRO A 599 21.72 4.52 5.51
N GLN A 600 21.97 5.34 4.48
CA GLN A 600 21.33 6.65 4.32
C GLN A 600 19.82 6.53 4.05
N ILE A 601 19.41 5.50 3.30
CA ILE A 601 17.98 5.23 3.07
C ILE A 601 17.29 4.86 4.40
N VAL A 602 17.95 4.00 5.20
CA VAL A 602 17.45 3.61 6.52
C VAL A 602 17.33 4.83 7.44
N ASP A 603 18.34 5.70 7.46
CA ASP A 603 18.33 6.91 8.30
C ASP A 603 17.18 7.85 7.93
N ARG A 604 16.91 8.06 6.64
CA ARG A 604 15.77 8.88 6.18
C ARG A 604 14.43 8.25 6.56
N MET A 605 14.26 6.95 6.36
CA MET A 605 13.04 6.25 6.77
C MET A 605 12.85 6.25 8.30
N ALA A 606 13.91 6.08 9.06
CA ALA A 606 13.90 6.15 10.52
C ALA A 606 13.49 7.54 11.00
N HIS A 607 13.98 8.59 10.34
CA HIS A 607 13.55 9.95 10.59
C HIS A 607 12.03 10.11 10.34
N VAL A 608 11.51 9.64 9.20
CA VAL A 608 10.06 9.64 8.93
C VAL A 608 9.27 8.96 10.04
N LEU A 609 9.71 7.77 10.49
CA LEU A 609 9.02 7.01 11.54
C LEU A 609 8.98 7.77 12.87
N ARG A 610 10.13 8.30 13.31
CA ARG A 610 10.25 9.00 14.59
C ARG A 610 9.45 10.30 14.61
N GLU A 611 9.47 11.07 13.51
CA GLU A 611 8.71 12.31 13.40
C GLU A 611 7.20 12.11 13.34
N ASN A 612 6.77 10.92 12.93
CA ASN A 612 5.35 10.53 12.90
C ASN A 612 4.99 9.64 14.09
N SER A 613 5.70 9.76 15.23
CA SER A 613 5.38 9.02 16.46
C SER A 613 5.22 7.51 16.25
N TYR A 614 6.09 6.91 15.44
CA TYR A 614 6.08 5.49 15.11
C TYR A 614 4.84 5.01 14.31
N GLU A 615 4.12 5.92 13.66
CA GLU A 615 3.15 5.55 12.63
C GLU A 615 3.88 5.02 11.38
N VAL A 616 3.50 3.81 10.95
CA VAL A 616 4.13 3.08 9.85
C VAL A 616 3.62 3.58 8.49
N ARG A 617 2.38 4.11 8.44
CA ARG A 617 1.75 4.56 7.20
C ARG A 617 2.55 5.65 6.48
N PRO A 618 3.01 6.74 7.13
CA PRO A 618 3.85 7.76 6.47
C PRO A 618 5.16 7.19 5.92
N LEU A 619 5.80 6.28 6.66
CA LEU A 619 7.03 5.60 6.21
C LEU A 619 6.79 4.76 4.95
N LEU A 620 5.75 3.93 4.94
CA LEU A 620 5.44 3.10 3.76
C LEU A 620 5.01 3.94 2.57
N ARG A 621 4.26 5.02 2.78
CA ARG A 621 3.91 5.96 1.72
C ARG A 621 5.17 6.59 1.11
N ASN A 622 6.13 7.00 1.95
CA ASN A 622 7.40 7.53 1.48
C ASN A 622 8.21 6.48 0.70
N LEU A 623 8.30 5.24 1.19
CA LEU A 623 8.97 4.15 0.49
C LEU A 623 8.30 3.81 -0.84
N PHE A 624 6.99 3.58 -0.86
CA PHE A 624 6.28 3.15 -2.07
C PHE A 624 6.18 4.23 -3.14
N LEU A 625 6.35 5.50 -2.80
CA LEU A 625 6.48 6.57 -3.79
C LEU A 625 7.92 6.78 -4.25
N SER A 626 8.92 6.17 -3.62
CA SER A 626 10.32 6.51 -3.83
C SER A 626 10.93 5.99 -5.14
N GLU A 627 11.89 6.71 -5.70
CA GLU A 627 12.71 6.23 -6.84
C GLU A 627 13.48 4.95 -6.47
N GLU A 628 13.90 4.83 -5.22
CA GLU A 628 14.63 3.71 -4.65
C GLU A 628 13.81 2.40 -4.72
N PHE A 629 12.52 2.45 -4.40
CA PHE A 629 11.64 1.28 -4.45
C PHE A 629 11.43 0.74 -5.87
N TYR A 630 11.48 1.61 -6.89
CA TYR A 630 11.36 1.22 -8.29
C TYR A 630 12.71 1.07 -9.01
N ASN A 631 13.81 1.03 -8.27
CA ASN A 631 15.13 0.79 -8.85
C ASN A 631 15.21 -0.64 -9.45
N PRO A 632 15.83 -0.84 -10.63
CA PRO A 632 16.05 -2.17 -11.20
C PRO A 632 16.81 -3.17 -10.31
N ALA A 633 17.54 -2.69 -9.30
CA ALA A 633 18.19 -3.51 -8.27
C ALA A 633 17.23 -3.97 -7.15
N VAL A 634 16.03 -3.40 -7.06
CA VAL A 634 14.96 -3.76 -6.13
C VAL A 634 13.88 -4.59 -6.83
N MET A 635 13.41 -4.11 -7.98
CA MET A 635 12.29 -4.73 -8.70
C MET A 635 12.60 -6.17 -9.12
N GLY A 636 11.79 -7.13 -8.62
CA GLY A 636 11.87 -8.53 -9.02
C GLY A 636 13.12 -9.25 -8.54
N ARG A 637 13.69 -8.83 -7.40
CA ARG A 637 14.94 -9.41 -6.85
C ARG A 637 14.74 -10.19 -5.56
N GLN A 638 13.60 -10.06 -4.90
CA GLN A 638 13.35 -10.72 -3.62
C GLN A 638 12.71 -12.08 -3.82
N ILE A 639 13.26 -13.13 -3.22
CA ILE A 639 12.66 -14.47 -3.26
C ILE A 639 11.36 -14.44 -2.47
N LYS A 640 10.27 -14.83 -3.13
CA LYS A 640 8.92 -14.91 -2.53
C LYS A 640 8.94 -15.90 -1.36
N SER A 641 8.42 -15.49 -0.21
CA SER A 641 8.09 -16.42 0.87
C SER A 641 7.08 -17.47 0.37
N PRO A 642 6.97 -18.64 1.01
CA PRO A 642 5.96 -19.64 0.63
C PRO A 642 4.53 -19.09 0.57
N VAL A 643 4.13 -18.26 1.54
CA VAL A 643 2.82 -17.60 1.54
C VAL A 643 2.68 -16.65 0.36
N GLU A 644 3.69 -15.81 0.08
CA GLU A 644 3.67 -14.90 -1.08
C GLU A 644 3.57 -15.65 -2.41
N LEU A 645 4.33 -16.74 -2.58
CA LEU A 645 4.31 -17.56 -3.78
C LEU A 645 2.92 -18.15 -4.02
N MET A 646 2.35 -18.78 -3.00
CA MET A 646 1.09 -19.52 -3.13
C MET A 646 -0.11 -18.59 -3.29
N VAL A 647 -0.22 -17.56 -2.44
CA VAL A 647 -1.30 -16.55 -2.53
C VAL A 647 -1.18 -15.75 -3.82
N GLY A 648 0.05 -15.38 -4.22
CA GLY A 648 0.28 -14.68 -5.49
C GLY A 648 -0.10 -15.51 -6.70
N THR A 649 0.15 -16.82 -6.67
CA THR A 649 -0.30 -17.74 -7.72
C THR A 649 -1.83 -17.76 -7.82
N ILE A 650 -2.53 -17.88 -6.68
CA ILE A 650 -4.00 -17.82 -6.63
C ILE A 650 -4.52 -16.52 -7.27
N LYS A 651 -3.92 -15.38 -6.95
CA LYS A 651 -4.34 -14.06 -7.46
C LYS A 651 -4.04 -13.88 -8.95
N ILE A 652 -2.84 -14.21 -9.41
CA ILE A 652 -2.44 -14.08 -10.82
C ILE A 652 -3.33 -14.94 -11.74
N LEU A 653 -3.69 -16.14 -11.27
CA LEU A 653 -4.55 -17.07 -12.00
C LEU A 653 -6.04 -16.82 -11.79
N ASN A 654 -6.40 -15.90 -10.90
CA ASN A 654 -7.78 -15.59 -10.54
C ASN A 654 -8.57 -16.84 -10.10
N LEU A 655 -7.95 -17.69 -9.28
CA LEU A 655 -8.59 -18.92 -8.78
C LEU A 655 -9.69 -18.58 -7.77
N THR A 656 -10.91 -19.05 -8.04
CA THR A 656 -12.07 -18.80 -7.17
C THR A 656 -12.38 -19.94 -6.21
N ASN A 657 -11.97 -21.18 -6.55
CA ASN A 657 -12.15 -22.36 -5.71
C ASN A 657 -10.82 -22.75 -5.04
N VAL A 658 -10.50 -22.10 -3.93
CA VAL A 658 -9.22 -22.29 -3.23
C VAL A 658 -9.31 -23.45 -2.24
N ASP A 659 -8.45 -24.46 -2.41
CA ASP A 659 -8.20 -25.50 -1.41
C ASP A 659 -7.23 -24.98 -0.34
N TYR A 660 -7.78 -24.48 0.76
CA TYR A 660 -7.00 -23.94 1.88
C TYR A 660 -6.14 -25.00 2.59
N GLY A 661 -6.52 -26.29 2.52
CA GLY A 661 -5.71 -27.38 3.08
C GLY A 661 -4.45 -27.63 2.25
N HIS A 662 -4.59 -27.61 0.92
CA HIS A 662 -3.43 -27.66 0.01
C HIS A 662 -2.53 -26.43 0.15
N LEU A 663 -3.13 -25.25 0.32
CA LEU A 663 -2.40 -24.00 0.56
C LEU A 663 -1.57 -24.05 1.86
N ASP A 664 -2.17 -24.46 2.97
CA ASP A 664 -1.48 -24.61 4.27
C ASP A 664 -0.36 -25.66 4.20
N ALA A 665 -0.65 -26.83 3.60
CA ALA A 665 0.34 -27.89 3.41
C ALA A 665 1.54 -27.43 2.56
N GLY A 666 1.29 -26.66 1.49
CA GLY A 666 2.34 -26.11 0.65
C GLY A 666 3.23 -25.11 1.40
N CYS A 667 2.62 -24.15 2.09
CA CYS A 667 3.38 -23.18 2.90
C CYS A 667 4.25 -23.89 3.94
N SER A 668 3.67 -24.87 4.64
CA SER A 668 4.36 -25.66 5.67
C SER A 668 5.52 -26.50 5.10
N THR A 669 5.29 -27.20 3.99
CA THR A 669 6.31 -28.04 3.32
C THR A 669 7.50 -27.20 2.82
N MET A 670 7.24 -25.95 2.44
CA MET A 670 8.27 -25.00 2.00
C MET A 670 8.92 -24.22 3.15
N GLY A 671 8.53 -24.49 4.41
CA GLY A 671 9.17 -23.98 5.61
C GLY A 671 8.50 -22.77 6.27
N GLN A 672 7.31 -22.36 5.83
CA GLN A 672 6.55 -21.23 6.42
C GLN A 672 5.19 -21.70 6.93
N THR A 673 5.19 -22.33 8.11
CA THR A 673 3.97 -22.77 8.78
C THR A 673 3.41 -21.62 9.65
N LEU A 674 2.26 -21.03 9.28
CA LEU A 674 1.68 -19.91 10.05
C LEU A 674 1.42 -20.30 11.52
N PHE A 675 1.62 -19.35 12.43
CA PHE A 675 1.58 -19.57 13.89
C PHE A 675 2.63 -20.56 14.43
N GLU A 676 3.64 -20.90 13.62
CA GLU A 676 4.77 -21.74 14.03
C GLU A 676 6.09 -21.21 13.45
N PRO A 677 6.52 -19.97 13.79
CA PRO A 677 7.89 -19.56 13.52
C PRO A 677 8.89 -20.51 14.19
N PRO A 678 10.01 -20.83 13.53
CA PRO A 678 10.97 -21.82 14.04
C PRO A 678 11.75 -21.35 15.27
N SER A 679 11.81 -20.04 15.52
CA SER A 679 12.49 -19.44 16.66
C SER A 679 11.92 -18.06 17.01
N VAL A 680 12.40 -17.47 18.11
CA VAL A 680 12.10 -16.10 18.54
C VAL A 680 12.51 -15.04 17.50
N ALA A 681 13.44 -15.36 16.60
CA ALA A 681 13.88 -14.48 15.51
C ALA A 681 12.98 -14.52 14.27
N GLY A 682 11.91 -15.31 14.29
CA GLY A 682 11.00 -15.48 13.15
C GLY A 682 11.46 -16.55 12.16
N TRP A 683 11.00 -16.45 10.91
CA TRP A 683 11.41 -17.28 9.80
C TRP A 683 12.69 -16.74 9.16
N ALA A 684 13.61 -17.64 8.81
CA ALA A 684 14.72 -17.29 7.95
C ALA A 684 14.19 -17.00 6.53
N GLU A 685 14.50 -15.83 6.00
CA GLU A 685 13.92 -15.34 4.75
C GLU A 685 14.95 -15.29 3.59
N GLY A 686 14.50 -14.97 2.37
CA GLY A 686 15.39 -14.78 1.23
C GLY A 686 15.92 -16.10 0.67
N ALA A 687 17.25 -16.24 0.59
CA ALA A 687 17.89 -17.43 0.04
C ALA A 687 17.56 -18.69 0.87
N ASP A 688 17.25 -18.54 2.16
CA ASP A 688 16.86 -19.63 3.03
C ASP A 688 15.55 -20.29 2.61
N TRP A 689 14.70 -19.61 1.83
CA TRP A 689 13.52 -20.24 1.22
C TRP A 689 13.86 -21.29 0.16
N ILE A 690 15.12 -21.34 -0.31
CA ILE A 690 15.56 -22.17 -1.42
C ILE A 690 16.63 -23.17 -0.94
N ASN A 691 16.31 -24.45 -1.11
CA ASN A 691 17.27 -25.55 -1.11
C ASN A 691 16.80 -26.60 -2.12
N ALA A 692 17.57 -27.68 -2.30
CA ALA A 692 17.25 -28.71 -3.30
C ALA A 692 15.84 -29.32 -3.14
N GLU A 693 15.36 -29.48 -1.91
CA GLU A 693 14.03 -30.02 -1.62
C GLU A 693 12.94 -28.94 -1.81
N ARG A 694 13.14 -27.76 -1.22
CA ARG A 694 12.17 -26.66 -1.24
C ARG A 694 11.89 -26.16 -2.65
N ILE A 695 12.90 -26.10 -3.53
CA ILE A 695 12.67 -25.65 -4.92
C ILE A 695 11.78 -26.63 -5.69
N LEU A 696 11.96 -27.94 -5.50
CA LEU A 696 11.12 -28.96 -6.13
C LEU A 696 9.68 -28.87 -5.59
N ASN A 697 9.52 -28.68 -4.28
CA ASN A 697 8.21 -28.48 -3.67
C ASN A 697 7.53 -27.21 -4.21
N ARG A 698 8.25 -26.10 -4.36
CA ARG A 698 7.72 -24.86 -4.95
C ARG A 698 7.15 -25.11 -6.35
N TYR A 699 7.88 -25.82 -7.20
CA TYR A 699 7.40 -26.15 -8.55
C TYR A 699 6.19 -27.09 -8.51
N ASN A 700 6.24 -28.14 -7.70
CA ASN A 700 5.16 -29.12 -7.61
C ASN A 700 3.84 -28.51 -7.10
N TYR A 701 3.87 -27.67 -6.06
CA TYR A 701 2.67 -27.05 -5.51
C TYR A 701 2.05 -26.05 -6.47
N VAL A 702 2.86 -25.24 -7.17
CA VAL A 702 2.35 -24.30 -8.16
C VAL A 702 1.79 -25.04 -9.39
N ALA A 703 2.48 -26.09 -9.86
CA ALA A 703 1.97 -26.95 -10.93
C ALA A 703 0.62 -27.58 -10.53
N ASN A 704 0.52 -28.09 -9.30
CA ASN A 704 -0.69 -28.69 -8.78
C ASN A 704 -1.86 -27.69 -8.70
N MET A 705 -1.61 -26.42 -8.39
CA MET A 705 -2.63 -25.37 -8.46
C MET A 705 -3.16 -25.16 -9.88
N VAL A 706 -2.29 -25.19 -10.90
CA VAL A 706 -2.71 -25.08 -12.30
C VAL A 706 -3.50 -26.33 -12.75
N GLU A 707 -3.09 -27.52 -12.30
CA GLU A 707 -3.73 -28.79 -12.65
C GLU A 707 -5.07 -29.01 -11.94
N ARG A 708 -5.18 -28.65 -10.66
CA ARG A 708 -6.41 -28.81 -9.86
C ARG A 708 -7.37 -27.64 -9.94
N GLY A 709 -6.87 -26.42 -10.16
CA GLY A 709 -7.64 -25.18 -10.07
C GLY A 709 -8.60 -24.92 -11.23
N ASP A 710 -8.86 -25.90 -12.10
CA ASP A 710 -9.67 -25.79 -13.33
C ASP A 710 -9.39 -24.49 -14.12
N VAL A 711 -8.10 -24.20 -14.32
CA VAL A 711 -7.68 -22.92 -14.88
C VAL A 711 -8.00 -22.87 -16.37
N ASP A 712 -8.94 -22.00 -16.74
CA ASP A 712 -9.32 -21.73 -18.12
C ASP A 712 -8.51 -20.55 -18.68
N ILE A 713 -7.33 -20.83 -19.20
CA ILE A 713 -6.44 -19.84 -19.80
C ILE A 713 -7.06 -19.25 -21.06
N VAL A 714 -7.79 -20.05 -21.84
CA VAL A 714 -8.51 -19.56 -23.03
C VAL A 714 -9.53 -18.51 -22.63
N ALA A 715 -10.33 -18.74 -21.59
CA ALA A 715 -11.26 -17.74 -21.05
C ALA A 715 -10.53 -16.50 -20.54
N ASN A 716 -9.41 -16.66 -19.83
CA ASN A 716 -8.60 -15.55 -19.32
C ASN A 716 -7.98 -14.67 -20.42
N LEU A 717 -7.82 -15.21 -21.63
CA LEU A 717 -7.30 -14.51 -22.81
C LEU A 717 -8.40 -14.06 -23.78
N GLN A 718 -9.69 -14.24 -23.44
CA GLN A 718 -10.79 -13.74 -24.26
C GLN A 718 -10.71 -12.22 -24.44
N GLY A 719 -10.92 -11.76 -25.67
CA GLY A 719 -10.84 -10.35 -26.03
C GLY A 719 -9.42 -9.85 -26.34
N THR A 720 -8.39 -10.69 -26.19
CA THR A 720 -7.06 -10.40 -26.74
C THR A 720 -6.99 -10.75 -28.23
N THR A 721 -6.22 -10.00 -29.00
CA THR A 721 -5.97 -10.24 -30.44
C THR A 721 -4.57 -10.81 -30.65
N LEU A 722 -4.32 -12.00 -30.11
CA LEU A 722 -3.02 -12.68 -30.19
C LEU A 722 -3.00 -13.56 -31.44
N MET A 723 -2.04 -13.34 -32.32
CA MET A 723 -2.03 -13.94 -33.67
C MET A 723 -1.28 -15.27 -33.73
N ASN A 724 -0.34 -15.51 -32.81
CA ASN A 724 0.58 -16.65 -32.88
C ASN A 724 1.13 -17.02 -31.49
N ALA A 725 1.87 -18.14 -31.44
CA ALA A 725 2.47 -18.67 -30.22
C ALA A 725 3.43 -17.68 -29.52
N SER A 726 4.18 -16.88 -30.29
CA SER A 726 5.11 -15.88 -29.74
C SER A 726 4.38 -14.81 -28.94
N GLU A 727 3.31 -14.25 -29.49
CA GLU A 727 2.48 -13.24 -28.80
C GLU A 727 1.81 -13.81 -27.54
N VAL A 728 1.39 -15.07 -27.57
CA VAL A 728 0.83 -15.76 -26.40
C VAL A 728 1.85 -15.92 -25.28
N VAL A 729 3.07 -16.36 -25.62
CA VAL A 729 4.16 -16.51 -24.66
C VAL A 729 4.52 -15.16 -24.03
N ASP A 730 4.65 -14.10 -24.84
CA ASP A 730 4.92 -12.74 -24.34
C ASP A 730 3.84 -12.24 -23.40
N HIS A 731 2.57 -12.46 -23.76
CA HIS A 731 1.44 -12.08 -22.94
C HIS A 731 1.46 -12.82 -21.58
N LEU A 732 1.73 -14.13 -21.58
CA LEU A 732 1.79 -14.91 -20.35
C LEU A 732 3.01 -14.58 -19.48
N ILE A 733 4.15 -14.23 -20.09
CA ILE A 733 5.32 -13.69 -19.39
C ILE A 733 4.97 -12.38 -18.70
N GLN A 734 4.40 -11.41 -19.44
CA GLN A 734 4.01 -10.11 -18.90
C GLN A 734 2.94 -10.24 -17.80
N ARG A 735 2.05 -11.24 -17.92
CA ARG A 735 1.05 -11.50 -16.89
C ARG A 735 1.63 -12.10 -15.62
N SER A 736 2.58 -13.02 -15.73
CA SER A 736 2.91 -13.94 -14.64
C SER A 736 4.27 -13.68 -13.99
N LEU A 737 5.22 -13.03 -14.68
CA LEU A 737 6.58 -12.82 -14.20
C LEU A 737 6.85 -11.35 -13.93
N LEU A 738 7.44 -11.01 -12.77
CA LEU A 738 7.84 -9.63 -12.48
C LEU A 738 9.06 -9.18 -13.28
N THR A 739 9.93 -10.13 -13.64
CA THR A 739 11.10 -9.91 -14.49
C THR A 739 10.89 -10.60 -15.83
N GLY A 740 11.45 -10.03 -16.90
CA GLY A 740 11.52 -10.72 -18.18
C GLY A 740 12.38 -11.99 -18.12
N VAL A 741 12.29 -12.82 -19.14
CA VAL A 741 13.17 -13.98 -19.36
C VAL A 741 14.20 -13.67 -20.43
N SER A 742 15.28 -14.45 -20.49
CA SER A 742 16.28 -14.31 -21.57
C SER A 742 15.66 -14.66 -22.94
N PRO A 743 16.22 -14.13 -24.05
CA PRO A 743 15.76 -14.48 -25.39
C PRO A 743 15.75 -15.99 -25.67
N GLU A 744 16.73 -16.73 -25.13
CA GLU A 744 16.85 -18.18 -25.29
C GLU A 744 15.73 -18.91 -24.55
N LYS A 745 15.43 -18.52 -23.29
CA LYS A 745 14.31 -19.08 -22.53
C LYS A 745 12.97 -18.76 -23.20
N ARG A 746 12.81 -17.52 -23.68
CA ARG A 746 11.62 -17.10 -24.43
C ARG A 746 11.42 -17.98 -25.66
N GLN A 747 12.48 -18.21 -26.43
CA GLN A 747 12.44 -19.06 -27.61
C GLN A 747 12.08 -20.50 -27.27
N ALA A 748 12.65 -21.07 -26.21
CA ALA A 748 12.31 -22.41 -25.74
C ALA A 748 10.83 -22.55 -25.31
N LEU A 749 10.24 -21.51 -24.70
CA LEU A 749 8.81 -21.49 -24.35
C LEU A 749 7.92 -21.46 -25.60
N ILE A 750 8.33 -20.74 -26.64
CA ILE A 750 7.61 -20.68 -27.93
C ILE A 750 7.66 -22.05 -28.62
N GLU A 751 8.83 -22.66 -28.67
CA GLU A 751 9.03 -24.00 -29.24
C GLU A 751 8.23 -25.06 -28.47
N PHE A 752 8.22 -24.98 -27.13
CA PHE A 752 7.41 -25.86 -26.29
C PHE A 752 5.91 -25.70 -26.54
N LEU A 753 5.43 -24.46 -26.65
CA LEU A 753 4.02 -24.21 -26.91
C LEU A 753 3.62 -24.76 -28.28
N GLY A 754 4.48 -24.59 -29.29
CA GLY A 754 4.22 -24.92 -30.69
C GLY A 754 3.18 -24.01 -31.34
N ASP A 755 2.93 -24.17 -32.63
CA ASP A 755 2.05 -23.28 -33.40
C ASP A 755 0.62 -23.23 -32.86
N LEU A 756 0.05 -22.01 -32.85
CA LEU A 756 -1.33 -21.76 -32.47
C LEU A 756 -2.00 -20.88 -33.53
N PRO A 757 -3.29 -21.14 -33.84
CA PRO A 757 -4.09 -20.21 -34.64
C PRO A 757 -4.36 -18.92 -33.85
N PRO A 758 -4.87 -17.86 -34.50
CA PRO A 758 -5.29 -16.65 -33.81
C PRO A 758 -6.27 -16.92 -32.67
N SER A 759 -6.20 -16.14 -31.60
CA SER A 759 -7.03 -16.30 -30.39
C SER A 759 -8.54 -16.30 -30.66
N THR A 760 -8.98 -15.65 -31.75
CA THR A 760 -10.38 -15.62 -32.21
C THR A 760 -10.91 -16.97 -32.67
N GLU A 761 -10.03 -17.91 -33.02
CA GLU A 761 -10.40 -19.24 -33.53
C GLU A 761 -10.38 -20.32 -32.44
N TRP A 762 -9.93 -19.99 -31.23
CA TRP A 762 -9.72 -20.98 -30.16
C TRP A 762 -11.01 -21.61 -29.64
N ALA A 763 -12.16 -20.96 -29.82
CA ALA A 763 -13.46 -21.45 -29.35
C ALA A 763 -13.78 -22.87 -29.86
N ALA A 764 -13.36 -23.20 -31.09
CA ALA A 764 -13.60 -24.51 -31.70
C ALA A 764 -12.69 -25.63 -31.16
N GLN A 765 -11.54 -25.28 -30.55
CA GLN A 765 -10.52 -26.22 -30.06
C GLN A 765 -10.15 -25.93 -28.60
N LYS A 766 -11.11 -25.39 -27.84
CA LYS A 766 -10.88 -24.79 -26.52
C LYS A 766 -10.13 -25.74 -25.59
N ASP A 767 -10.57 -26.98 -25.46
CA ASP A 767 -9.99 -27.92 -24.48
C ASP A 767 -8.55 -28.30 -24.83
N GLN A 768 -8.26 -28.56 -26.11
CA GLN A 768 -6.92 -28.89 -26.58
C GLN A 768 -5.95 -27.72 -26.40
N ILE A 769 -6.36 -26.52 -26.79
CA ILE A 769 -5.55 -25.31 -26.65
C ILE A 769 -5.35 -24.99 -25.16
N ASN A 770 -6.40 -25.08 -24.35
CA ASN A 770 -6.31 -24.84 -22.92
C ASN A 770 -5.34 -25.82 -22.25
N ALA A 771 -5.34 -27.11 -22.63
CA ALA A 771 -4.38 -28.08 -22.12
C ALA A 771 -2.91 -27.70 -22.44
N ARG A 772 -2.63 -27.25 -23.66
CA ARG A 772 -1.30 -26.76 -24.07
C ARG A 772 -0.89 -25.50 -23.30
N LEU A 773 -1.80 -24.54 -23.15
CA LEU A 773 -1.56 -23.31 -22.40
C LEU A 773 -1.35 -23.56 -20.91
N ARG A 774 -2.06 -24.53 -20.31
CA ARG A 774 -1.84 -24.97 -18.93
C ARG A 774 -0.46 -25.59 -18.77
N ALA A 775 -0.02 -26.45 -19.69
CA ALA A 775 1.32 -27.02 -19.66
C ALA A 775 2.40 -25.93 -19.77
N LEU A 776 2.21 -24.94 -20.66
CA LEU A 776 3.12 -23.79 -20.77
C LEU A 776 3.15 -22.97 -19.48
N LEU A 777 2.00 -22.74 -18.85
CA LEU A 777 1.91 -22.00 -17.60
C LEU A 777 2.65 -22.70 -16.46
N VAL A 778 2.52 -24.04 -16.36
CA VAL A 778 3.29 -24.86 -15.40
C VAL A 778 4.79 -24.67 -15.61
N MET A 779 5.25 -24.72 -16.87
CA MET A 779 6.67 -24.47 -17.20
C MET A 779 7.09 -23.06 -16.78
N LEU A 780 6.29 -22.05 -17.12
CA LEU A 780 6.58 -20.65 -16.83
C LEU A 780 6.59 -20.34 -15.34
N MET A 781 5.81 -21.06 -14.53
CA MET A 781 5.82 -20.92 -13.08
C MET A 781 6.91 -21.76 -12.40
N SER A 782 7.55 -22.67 -13.14
CA SER A 782 8.61 -23.55 -12.66
C SER A 782 10.02 -23.08 -13.05
N ILE A 783 10.20 -21.76 -13.21
CA ILE A 783 11.49 -21.12 -13.48
C ILE A 783 11.90 -20.17 -12.34
N PRO A 784 13.21 -19.86 -12.19
CA PRO A 784 13.70 -18.93 -11.16
C PRO A 784 13.03 -17.55 -11.18
N GLU A 785 12.73 -17.02 -12.37
CA GLU A 785 12.07 -15.72 -12.54
C GLU A 785 10.67 -15.65 -11.91
N TYR A 786 9.97 -16.80 -11.78
CA TYR A 786 8.70 -16.85 -11.06
C TYR A 786 8.88 -16.93 -9.54
N GLN A 787 10.06 -17.31 -9.04
CA GLN A 787 10.31 -17.43 -7.61
C GLN A 787 10.61 -16.08 -6.95
N VAL A 788 10.87 -15.05 -7.75
CA VAL A 788 11.18 -13.69 -7.28
C VAL A 788 10.02 -12.73 -7.51
N GLY A 789 9.85 -11.79 -6.58
CA GLY A 789 8.75 -10.82 -6.53
C GLY A 789 9.21 -9.39 -6.25
#